data_AF-A0A4R0INY3-F1
#
_entry.id   AF-A0A4R0INY3-F1
#
_cell.length_a   1.000
_cell.length_b   1.000
_cell.length_c   1.000
_cell.angle_alpha   90.00
_cell.angle_beta   90.00
_cell.angle_gamma   90.00
#
_symmetry.space_group_name_H-M   'P 1'
#
loop_
_entity.id
_entity.type
_entity.pdbx_description
1 polymer ?
#
loop_
_entity_poly.entity_id
_entity_poly.type
_entity_poly.pdbx_seq_one_letter_code
_entity_poly.pdbx_strand_id
1 'polypeptide(L)'
;MSISRRNFTLGIAAGTAAAALPATASAASTAPSSAAGSGRTPYFAETTLWDSAVDPLASYFVYGLVVLPDDTIIACTEGRHETCDAGPHDLLIRRSTDGGQTWTPTQAVAVAVDRETWANPTFVVDRTTGEVFLFHNLCVQLPENTSCSADSSTVYVISSTDGGVTWSERRSLAGMFDHFPYNWAMHGPGPGHGIQLTSGRLIVTVSHRTIITGVPAADRNYGVSTLYSDDHGRTWHAGGEVPMIAGLPTLGEARLVERSDGTVVINSRPGSGQDWPRGIAVSSDGGLTWSESVLDFSAGLFNGCDNSLINYPGRRMVFSRPDAPMRWNMTVSVSYDEGYSFRYGRTVHPGRSYYSDLANLSDGTIVLLYGCDGDLDGSPQRVSVARFNLEWLTQGRDSLGTGPQLTERTVDLGNSAPAARRSGGTITVVREPTARRGARAVFTPAAVGDYLEYSFTAAGDCEYELWLRYFRSSTGGLVTVTVDGRELRNSSFDFTTFRMDGYAVALLDRLSLRAGRHTIRFTLAAPGRGGGTTMSLDELSMVQSVHAPDVREEVTVDNGGDLGFSVVGTWPSSRGVPGYYGFNYVSHAKGTGANVAQWRPALPGGDRYEVLASYSATTNRATDATYVVHHADGVTPVTVDQTKNGVPEVRTGEWVSLGVFRFAAGLDGYVELSDAANNVVVADAVRFRRQPA
;
A
#
# COMPACT_ATOMS: atom_id res chain seq x y z
N MET A 1 76.11 31.96 7.32
CA MET A 1 76.13 33.37 6.88
C MET A 1 74.82 34.02 7.31
N SER A 2 74.96 35.07 8.13
CA SER A 2 73.98 36.11 8.48
C SER A 2 72.60 35.75 9.04
N ILE A 3 72.53 35.77 10.38
CA ILE A 3 71.39 36.13 11.23
C ILE A 3 71.19 37.66 11.19
N SER A 4 69.95 38.17 11.22
CA SER A 4 69.62 39.49 11.81
C SER A 4 68.12 39.53 12.14
N ARG A 5 67.69 39.47 13.41
CA ARG A 5 67.68 40.45 14.51
C ARG A 5 66.56 41.51 14.42
N ARG A 6 65.61 41.33 15.36
CA ARG A 6 64.75 42.27 16.13
C ARG A 6 64.98 43.77 15.93
N ASN A 7 63.90 44.54 16.05
CA ASN A 7 63.81 45.58 17.09
C ASN A 7 62.37 46.03 17.40
N PHE A 8 62.22 46.44 18.66
CA PHE A 8 61.01 46.76 19.43
C PHE A 8 61.34 48.05 20.19
N THR A 9 60.52 49.11 20.12
CA THR A 9 60.37 50.24 21.10
C THR A 9 59.33 51.24 20.52
N LEU A 10 58.17 51.52 21.14
CA LEU A 10 57.88 52.44 22.29
C LEU A 10 58.49 53.85 22.07
N GLY A 11 57.79 55.00 22.08
CA GLY A 11 56.41 55.41 22.32
C GLY A 11 56.30 56.97 22.41
N ILE A 12 55.10 57.50 22.76
CA ILE A 12 54.72 58.90 23.22
C ILE A 12 53.90 59.70 22.16
N ALA A 13 52.57 59.84 22.22
CA ALA A 13 51.61 60.44 23.19
C ALA A 13 51.37 61.96 23.03
N ALA A 14 50.13 62.32 22.61
CA ALA A 14 49.28 63.49 22.97
C ALA A 14 48.04 63.47 22.04
N GLY A 15 46.80 63.12 22.46
CA GLY A 15 45.84 63.93 23.23
C GLY A 15 45.19 65.00 22.32
N THR A 16 43.89 65.08 22.03
CA THR A 16 42.64 64.72 22.74
C THR A 16 41.43 64.85 21.79
N ALA A 17 40.36 64.04 21.93
CA ALA A 17 38.96 64.51 22.02
C ALA A 17 37.92 63.35 22.15
N ALA A 18 37.07 63.50 23.16
CA ALA A 18 35.70 62.99 23.34
C ALA A 18 35.44 61.47 23.43
N ALA A 19 35.10 61.06 24.65
CA ALA A 19 34.59 59.74 25.02
C ALA A 19 33.08 59.60 24.74
N ALA A 20 32.69 58.46 24.16
CA ALA A 20 31.35 57.91 24.24
C ALA A 20 31.47 56.38 24.28
N LEU A 21 30.89 55.74 25.29
CA LEU A 21 30.83 54.29 25.46
C LEU A 21 29.84 53.66 24.47
N PRO A 22 30.14 52.50 23.85
CA PRO A 22 29.10 51.60 23.36
C PRO A 22 28.87 50.46 24.36
N ALA A 23 27.61 50.32 24.74
CA ALA A 23 27.08 49.20 25.50
C ALA A 23 27.19 47.88 24.71
N THR A 24 27.31 46.79 25.46
CA THR A 24 27.26 45.40 25.01
C THR A 24 25.99 45.11 24.20
N ALA A 25 26.14 44.83 22.91
CA ALA A 25 25.07 44.28 22.08
C ALA A 25 25.25 42.77 21.96
N SER A 26 24.35 42.03 22.62
CA SER A 26 24.07 40.63 22.32
C SER A 26 23.62 40.53 20.87
N ALA A 27 24.44 39.93 20.01
CA ALA A 27 24.01 39.57 18.67
C ALA A 27 23.03 38.39 18.79
N ALA A 28 21.74 38.70 18.84
CA ALA A 28 20.69 37.73 18.60
C ALA A 28 20.94 37.11 17.22
N SER A 29 21.13 35.79 17.16
CA SER A 29 21.11 35.06 15.89
C SER A 29 19.71 35.23 15.30
N THR A 30 19.62 36.01 14.23
CA THR A 30 18.42 36.08 13.40
C THR A 30 18.17 34.67 12.87
N ALA A 31 17.14 34.03 13.41
CA ALA A 31 16.54 32.85 12.80
C ALA A 31 16.22 33.17 11.33
N PRO A 32 16.42 32.23 10.39
CA PRO A 32 15.97 32.45 9.03
C PRO A 32 14.46 32.71 9.09
N SER A 33 14.05 33.88 8.59
CA SER A 33 12.65 34.21 8.43
C SER A 33 12.00 33.12 7.57
N SER A 34 11.00 32.45 8.11
CA SER A 34 10.10 31.60 7.34
C SER A 34 9.51 32.43 6.20
N ALA A 35 10.04 32.25 5.00
CA ALA A 35 9.32 32.65 3.80
C ALA A 35 8.04 31.80 3.78
N ALA A 36 6.93 32.40 4.20
CA ALA A 36 5.61 31.91 3.90
C ALA A 36 5.47 31.92 2.37
N GLY A 37 5.81 30.80 1.74
CA GLY A 37 5.81 30.65 0.30
C GLY A 37 4.37 30.55 -0.21
N SER A 38 4.02 31.45 -1.13
CA SER A 38 3.06 31.17 -2.19
C SER A 38 3.27 29.74 -2.72
N GLY A 39 2.18 28.97 -2.89
CA GLY A 39 2.23 27.54 -3.25
C GLY A 39 3.28 27.23 -4.32
N ARG A 40 4.13 26.23 -4.06
CA ARG A 40 5.22 25.88 -4.99
C ARG A 40 4.57 25.31 -6.25
N THR A 41 5.08 25.68 -7.42
CA THR A 41 4.66 25.06 -8.70
C THR A 41 4.79 23.53 -8.59
N PRO A 42 3.86 22.73 -9.17
CA PRO A 42 4.02 21.28 -9.24
C PRO A 42 5.41 20.88 -9.75
N TYR A 43 6.09 20.03 -9.00
CA TYR A 43 7.46 19.58 -9.27
C TYR A 43 7.51 18.06 -9.36
N PHE A 44 8.21 17.56 -10.38
CA PHE A 44 8.55 16.16 -10.55
C PHE A 44 9.88 16.04 -11.30
N ALA A 45 10.77 15.20 -10.80
CA ALA A 45 12.01 14.81 -11.47
C ALA A 45 12.29 13.33 -11.19
N GLU A 46 12.89 12.64 -12.15
CA GLU A 46 13.29 11.24 -11.99
C GLU A 46 14.74 11.04 -12.41
N THR A 47 15.44 10.13 -11.73
CA THR A 47 16.82 9.75 -12.05
C THR A 47 16.99 8.25 -11.85
N THR A 48 17.48 7.54 -12.87
CA THR A 48 17.84 6.12 -12.74
C THR A 48 19.16 6.00 -11.96
N LEU A 49 19.16 5.24 -10.88
CA LEU A 49 20.34 4.96 -10.07
C LEU A 49 21.08 3.71 -10.54
N TRP A 50 20.35 2.65 -10.88
CA TRP A 50 20.93 1.40 -11.37
C TRP A 50 20.12 0.89 -12.55
N ASP A 51 20.81 0.32 -13.54
CA ASP A 51 20.19 -0.24 -14.76
C ASP A 51 20.93 -1.50 -15.19
N SER A 52 20.30 -2.67 -14.99
CA SER A 52 20.90 -3.97 -15.30
C SER A 52 21.14 -4.21 -16.80
N ALA A 53 20.62 -3.34 -17.68
CA ALA A 53 20.94 -3.42 -19.11
C ALA A 53 22.33 -2.86 -19.45
N VAL A 54 22.91 -2.03 -18.58
CA VAL A 54 24.21 -1.36 -18.83
C VAL A 54 25.21 -1.50 -17.69
N ASP A 55 24.73 -1.72 -16.46
CA ASP A 55 25.55 -1.98 -15.29
C ASP A 55 25.98 -3.48 -15.23
N PRO A 56 27.04 -3.84 -14.47
CA PRO A 56 27.66 -5.16 -14.57
C PRO A 56 26.90 -6.31 -13.88
N LEU A 57 25.93 -6.02 -13.00
CA LEU A 57 25.21 -7.05 -12.25
C LEU A 57 23.90 -7.44 -12.94
N ALA A 58 23.46 -8.67 -12.73
CA ALA A 58 22.27 -9.22 -13.38
C ALA A 58 20.96 -8.53 -12.94
N SER A 59 20.91 -8.02 -11.71
CA SER A 59 19.74 -7.31 -11.17
C SER A 59 20.10 -6.41 -9.99
N TYR A 60 19.29 -5.37 -9.78
CA TYR A 60 19.34 -4.48 -8.63
C TYR A 60 17.96 -4.45 -7.98
N PHE A 61 17.77 -5.20 -6.90
CA PHE A 61 16.43 -5.44 -6.36
C PHE A 61 16.42 -5.49 -4.83
N VAL A 62 15.26 -5.18 -4.26
CA VAL A 62 15.03 -4.94 -2.82
C VAL A 62 15.77 -3.69 -2.33
N TYR A 63 15.04 -2.77 -1.69
CA TYR A 63 15.51 -1.40 -1.50
C TYR A 63 15.47 -0.97 -0.04
N GLY A 64 16.41 -0.10 0.32
CA GLY A 64 16.35 0.72 1.53
C GLY A 64 16.53 2.19 1.16
N LEU A 65 15.71 3.08 1.71
CA LEU A 65 15.84 4.53 1.52
C LEU A 65 15.80 5.24 2.86
N VAL A 66 16.71 6.20 3.06
CA VAL A 66 16.67 7.09 4.23
C VAL A 66 17.09 8.51 3.85
N VAL A 67 16.46 9.48 4.50
CA VAL A 67 16.85 10.89 4.50
C VAL A 67 17.30 11.26 5.91
N LEU A 68 18.53 11.74 6.01
CA LEU A 68 19.15 12.18 7.26
C LEU A 68 18.68 13.60 7.66
N PRO A 69 18.92 14.04 8.90
CA PRO A 69 18.49 15.38 9.35
C PRO A 69 19.02 16.56 8.53
N ASP A 70 20.11 16.38 7.80
CA ASP A 70 20.73 17.39 6.92
C ASP A 70 20.29 17.26 5.45
N ASP A 71 19.23 16.51 5.16
CA ASP A 71 18.72 16.18 3.82
C ASP A 71 19.66 15.33 2.95
N THR A 72 20.69 14.72 3.53
CA THR A 72 21.46 13.67 2.87
C THR A 72 20.55 12.47 2.59
N ILE A 73 20.50 12.02 1.34
CA ILE A 73 19.74 10.85 0.90
C ILE A 73 20.70 9.67 0.74
N ILE A 74 20.36 8.53 1.33
CA ILE A 74 21.07 7.26 1.10
C ILE A 74 20.07 6.26 0.52
N ALA A 75 20.36 5.79 -0.69
CA ALA A 75 19.63 4.71 -1.35
C ALA A 75 20.48 3.44 -1.29
N CYS A 76 19.87 2.32 -0.91
CA CYS A 76 20.50 1.00 -0.88
C CYS A 76 19.71 0.00 -1.73
N THR A 77 20.41 -0.94 -2.36
CA THR A 77 19.85 -2.05 -3.11
C THR A 77 20.67 -3.31 -2.89
N GLU A 78 20.06 -4.49 -3.03
CA GLU A 78 20.85 -5.69 -3.32
C GLU A 78 21.40 -5.59 -4.73
N GLY A 79 22.69 -5.88 -4.90
CA GLY A 79 23.33 -6.08 -6.19
C GLY A 79 23.45 -7.56 -6.48
N ARG A 80 22.60 -8.09 -7.36
CA ARG A 80 22.50 -9.54 -7.59
C ARG A 80 23.38 -9.96 -8.76
N HIS A 81 24.29 -10.90 -8.51
CA HIS A 81 25.19 -11.45 -9.54
C HIS A 81 24.45 -12.41 -10.50
N GLU A 82 23.31 -12.95 -10.06
CA GLU A 82 22.38 -13.75 -10.85
C GLU A 82 20.94 -13.38 -10.46
N THR A 83 19.95 -13.69 -11.30
CA THR A 83 18.55 -13.30 -11.02
C THR A 83 17.91 -14.09 -9.88
N CYS A 84 18.56 -15.14 -9.40
CA CYS A 84 18.00 -15.99 -8.38
C CYS A 84 18.11 -15.36 -6.98
N ASP A 85 17.02 -15.37 -6.22
CA ASP A 85 16.92 -14.77 -4.87
C ASP A 85 17.84 -15.41 -3.81
N ALA A 86 18.24 -16.66 -4.02
CA ALA A 86 19.22 -17.36 -3.18
C ALA A 86 20.65 -17.28 -3.74
N GLY A 87 20.86 -16.52 -4.82
CA GLY A 87 22.16 -16.32 -5.44
C GLY A 87 23.06 -15.33 -4.68
N PRO A 88 24.32 -15.15 -5.12
CA PRO A 88 25.23 -14.20 -4.51
C PRO A 88 24.76 -12.76 -4.66
N HIS A 89 24.70 -12.02 -3.56
CA HIS A 89 24.26 -10.63 -3.51
C HIS A 89 25.26 -9.76 -2.75
N ASP A 90 25.61 -8.61 -3.33
CA ASP A 90 26.23 -7.49 -2.63
C ASP A 90 25.15 -6.59 -2.02
N LEU A 91 25.50 -5.77 -1.03
CA LEU A 91 24.70 -4.60 -0.65
C LEU A 91 25.38 -3.34 -1.12
N LEU A 92 24.66 -2.58 -1.93
CA LEU A 92 25.17 -1.43 -2.67
C LEU A 92 24.44 -0.17 -2.22
N ILE A 93 25.17 0.93 -2.07
CA ILE A 93 24.61 2.24 -1.77
C ILE A 93 25.01 3.28 -2.81
N ARG A 94 24.16 4.29 -2.95
CA ARG A 94 24.50 5.61 -3.50
C ARG A 94 23.99 6.68 -2.54
N ARG A 95 24.71 7.79 -2.44
CA ARG A 95 24.38 8.92 -1.57
C ARG A 95 24.20 10.19 -2.38
N SER A 96 23.32 11.07 -1.93
CA SER A 96 23.16 12.44 -2.45
C SER A 96 23.14 13.43 -1.31
N THR A 97 23.88 14.54 -1.44
CA THR A 97 23.95 15.62 -0.46
C THR A 97 23.39 16.95 -1.00
N ASP A 98 22.68 16.89 -2.13
CA ASP A 98 22.12 18.06 -2.83
C ASP A 98 20.62 17.90 -3.14
N GLY A 99 19.93 17.13 -2.29
CA GLY A 99 18.49 16.84 -2.42
C GLY A 99 18.17 15.87 -3.57
N GLY A 100 19.11 14.99 -3.94
CA GLY A 100 18.93 13.97 -4.98
C GLY A 100 19.20 14.44 -6.40
N GLN A 101 19.85 15.59 -6.59
CA GLN A 101 20.19 16.11 -7.92
C GLN A 101 21.39 15.38 -8.52
N THR A 102 22.40 15.13 -7.70
CA THR A 102 23.56 14.31 -8.07
C THR A 102 23.79 13.21 -7.04
N TRP A 103 24.42 12.13 -7.49
CA TRP A 103 24.64 10.93 -6.69
C TRP A 103 26.10 10.52 -6.74
N THR A 104 26.62 10.01 -5.63
CA THR A 104 27.94 9.38 -5.60
C THR A 104 27.96 8.15 -6.51
N PRO A 105 29.16 7.71 -6.96
CA PRO A 105 29.32 6.38 -7.52
C PRO A 105 28.79 5.30 -6.56
N THR A 106 28.40 4.15 -7.12
CA THR A 106 27.98 2.97 -6.33
C THR A 106 29.10 2.53 -5.39
N GLN A 107 28.78 2.36 -4.12
CA GLN A 107 29.67 1.84 -3.08
C GLN A 107 29.10 0.55 -2.50
N ALA A 108 29.90 -0.50 -2.36
CA ALA A 108 29.49 -1.69 -1.63
C ALA A 108 29.67 -1.50 -0.11
N VAL A 109 28.62 -1.81 0.67
CA VAL A 109 28.67 -1.87 2.15
C VAL A 109 28.72 -3.32 2.65
N ALA A 110 28.35 -4.27 1.79
CA ALA A 110 28.66 -5.69 1.93
C ALA A 110 29.00 -6.24 0.55
N VAL A 111 30.11 -6.98 0.45
CA VAL A 111 30.48 -7.70 -0.77
C VAL A 111 30.32 -9.18 -0.48
N ALA A 112 29.69 -9.91 -1.40
CA ALA A 112 29.56 -11.34 -1.32
C ALA A 112 30.94 -12.02 -1.40
N VAL A 113 31.26 -12.83 -0.40
CA VAL A 113 32.40 -13.76 -0.43
C VAL A 113 31.83 -15.18 -0.50
N ASP A 114 32.46 -16.10 -1.24
CA ASP A 114 32.05 -17.51 -1.31
C ASP A 114 30.55 -17.76 -1.59
N ARG A 115 29.98 -16.95 -2.49
CA ARG A 115 28.56 -16.94 -2.87
C ARG A 115 27.57 -16.53 -1.76
N GLU A 116 28.03 -15.78 -0.76
CA GLU A 116 27.16 -15.17 0.25
C GLU A 116 26.00 -14.36 -0.38
N THR A 117 24.84 -14.43 0.26
CA THR A 117 23.61 -13.74 -0.16
C THR A 117 23.24 -12.70 0.89
N TRP A 118 23.70 -11.46 0.72
CA TRP A 118 23.30 -10.33 1.56
C TRP A 118 21.99 -9.72 1.06
N ALA A 119 21.00 -9.56 1.94
CA ALA A 119 19.64 -9.22 1.54
C ALA A 119 18.91 -8.26 2.50
N ASN A 120 17.77 -7.74 2.03
CA ASN A 120 16.83 -6.88 2.75
C ASN A 120 17.45 -5.67 3.48
N PRO A 121 18.10 -4.74 2.76
CA PRO A 121 18.57 -3.51 3.37
C PRO A 121 17.41 -2.72 3.99
N THR A 122 17.53 -2.39 5.28
CA THR A 122 16.53 -1.63 6.03
C THR A 122 17.20 -0.58 6.90
N PHE A 123 16.95 0.69 6.60
CA PHE A 123 17.52 1.79 7.38
C PHE A 123 16.68 2.15 8.61
N VAL A 124 17.30 2.65 9.66
CA VAL A 124 16.64 3.49 10.66
C VAL A 124 17.60 4.58 11.09
N VAL A 125 17.11 5.82 11.15
CA VAL A 125 17.89 6.97 11.58
C VAL A 125 17.44 7.38 12.97
N ASP A 126 18.40 7.53 13.87
CA ASP A 126 18.16 8.24 15.12
C ASP A 126 18.26 9.74 14.86
N ARG A 127 17.11 10.41 14.78
CA ARG A 127 17.03 11.84 14.50
C ARG A 127 17.54 12.70 15.67
N THR A 128 17.72 12.10 16.85
CA THR A 128 18.28 12.79 18.02
C THR A 128 19.81 12.86 17.95
N THR A 129 20.47 11.79 17.53
CA THR A 129 21.94 11.70 17.48
C THR A 129 22.52 11.93 16.08
N GLY A 130 21.71 11.74 15.03
CA GLY A 130 22.13 11.75 13.64
C GLY A 130 22.76 10.43 13.16
N GLU A 131 22.87 9.41 14.02
CA GLU A 131 23.39 8.10 13.64
C GLU A 131 22.37 7.35 12.77
N VAL A 132 22.87 6.70 11.72
CA VAL A 132 22.07 5.86 10.83
C VAL A 132 22.49 4.41 10.97
N PHE A 133 21.51 3.52 11.11
CA PHE A 133 21.69 2.08 11.18
C PHE A 133 21.17 1.44 9.90
N LEU A 134 21.92 0.48 9.35
CA LEU A 134 21.50 -0.35 8.23
C LEU A 134 21.41 -1.81 8.71
N PHE A 135 20.19 -2.30 8.80
CA PHE A 135 19.89 -3.72 9.01
C PHE A 135 19.88 -4.44 7.69
N HIS A 136 20.36 -5.68 7.71
CA HIS A 136 20.33 -6.57 6.56
C HIS A 136 20.50 -8.01 7.06
N ASN A 137 20.29 -9.00 6.19
CA ASN A 137 20.47 -10.40 6.57
C ASN A 137 21.42 -11.15 5.65
N LEU A 138 22.09 -12.17 6.19
CA LEU A 138 22.81 -13.16 5.41
C LEU A 138 21.92 -14.38 5.23
N CYS A 139 21.51 -14.68 4.00
CA CYS A 139 20.72 -15.85 3.68
C CYS A 139 21.59 -17.10 3.53
N VAL A 140 21.03 -18.26 3.89
CA VAL A 140 21.64 -19.57 3.72
C VAL A 140 20.66 -20.49 3.01
N GLN A 141 21.10 -21.08 1.91
CA GLN A 141 20.39 -22.10 1.16
C GLN A 141 20.97 -23.47 1.50
N LEU A 142 20.13 -24.43 1.87
CA LEU A 142 20.57 -25.80 2.14
C LEU A 142 21.01 -26.50 0.82
N PRO A 143 21.98 -27.42 0.85
CA PRO A 143 22.46 -28.11 -0.36
C PRO A 143 21.37 -28.86 -1.14
N GLU A 144 20.38 -29.39 -0.43
CA GLU A 144 19.23 -30.10 -1.00
C GLU A 144 18.13 -29.16 -1.53
N ASN A 145 18.21 -27.86 -1.24
CA ASN A 145 17.22 -26.88 -1.70
C ASN A 145 17.49 -26.49 -3.16
N THR A 146 16.71 -27.03 -4.08
CA THR A 146 16.78 -26.70 -5.51
C THR A 146 15.90 -25.51 -5.91
N SER A 147 15.25 -24.86 -4.95
CA SER A 147 14.40 -23.69 -5.22
C SER A 147 15.21 -22.41 -5.29
N CYS A 148 14.59 -21.35 -5.78
CA CYS A 148 15.22 -20.04 -5.84
C CYS A 148 14.83 -19.17 -4.64
N SER A 149 15.00 -19.71 -3.42
CA SER A 149 14.77 -19.01 -2.16
C SER A 149 15.55 -19.72 -1.05
N ALA A 150 16.10 -18.96 -0.09
CA ALA A 150 16.92 -19.48 0.99
C ALA A 150 16.12 -20.32 2.01
N ASP A 151 16.77 -21.05 2.92
CA ASP A 151 16.09 -21.77 4.01
C ASP A 151 16.09 -20.97 5.31
N SER A 152 17.19 -20.30 5.60
CA SER A 152 17.40 -19.56 6.85
C SER A 152 18.18 -18.28 6.63
N SER A 153 18.21 -17.41 7.63
CA SER A 153 19.10 -16.24 7.61
C SER A 153 19.50 -15.78 9.01
N THR A 154 20.55 -14.96 9.08
CA THR A 154 20.94 -14.23 10.29
C THR A 154 20.87 -12.73 10.03
N VAL A 155 20.23 -11.97 10.92
CA VAL A 155 20.15 -10.51 10.84
C VAL A 155 21.43 -9.88 11.39
N TYR A 156 21.91 -8.85 10.71
CA TYR A 156 23.06 -8.05 11.08
C TYR A 156 22.71 -6.57 11.04
N VAL A 157 23.51 -5.76 11.76
CA VAL A 157 23.45 -4.31 11.72
C VAL A 157 24.84 -3.72 11.58
N ILE A 158 24.95 -2.69 10.73
CA ILE A 158 26.06 -1.73 10.68
C ILE A 158 25.51 -0.33 10.94
N SER A 159 26.36 0.60 11.36
CA SER A 159 25.97 1.98 11.62
C SER A 159 26.98 2.98 11.08
N SER A 160 26.52 4.22 10.87
CA SER A 160 27.34 5.33 10.43
C SER A 160 27.01 6.59 11.23
N THR A 161 28.06 7.25 11.71
CA THR A 161 27.99 8.53 12.44
C THR A 161 28.50 9.70 11.59
N ASP A 162 28.81 9.47 10.31
CA ASP A 162 29.39 10.46 9.39
C ASP A 162 28.55 10.67 8.12
N GLY A 163 27.24 10.43 8.22
CA GLY A 163 26.29 10.65 7.13
C GLY A 163 26.30 9.53 6.07
N GLY A 164 26.67 8.30 6.45
CA GLY A 164 26.74 7.16 5.54
C GLY A 164 27.95 7.20 4.60
N VAL A 165 29.06 7.82 5.03
CA VAL A 165 30.33 7.81 4.30
C VAL A 165 31.12 6.55 4.65
N THR A 166 31.27 6.29 5.94
CA THR A 166 31.88 5.06 6.47
C THR A 166 30.90 4.31 7.36
N TRP A 167 31.12 3.01 7.51
CA TRP A 167 30.25 2.11 8.24
C TRP A 167 31.06 1.31 9.27
N SER A 168 30.47 1.07 10.43
CA SER A 168 31.06 0.30 11.52
C SER A 168 31.23 -1.18 11.17
N GLU A 169 31.98 -1.91 12.02
CA GLU A 169 32.02 -3.36 11.93
C GLU A 169 30.64 -3.98 12.15
N ARG A 170 30.38 -5.05 11.42
CA ARG A 170 29.08 -5.71 11.40
C ARG A 170 28.81 -6.45 12.70
N ARG A 171 27.66 -6.16 13.33
CA ARG A 171 27.19 -6.85 14.53
C ARG A 171 26.10 -7.87 14.18
N SER A 172 26.28 -9.11 14.62
CA SER A 172 25.29 -10.18 14.48
C SER A 172 24.18 -10.05 15.53
N LEU A 173 22.95 -10.33 15.12
CA LEU A 173 21.78 -10.50 15.99
C LEU A 173 21.27 -11.96 15.98
N ALA A 174 22.18 -12.92 15.84
CA ALA A 174 21.85 -14.34 15.89
C ALA A 174 21.11 -14.70 17.20
N GLY A 175 20.10 -15.56 17.10
CA GLY A 175 19.30 -16.01 18.23
C GLY A 175 18.26 -14.99 18.76
N MET A 176 18.19 -13.78 18.20
CA MET A 176 17.29 -12.70 18.64
C MET A 176 15.82 -13.13 18.65
N PHE A 177 15.42 -14.00 17.73
CA PHE A 177 14.02 -14.34 17.45
C PHE A 177 13.65 -15.79 17.85
N ASP A 178 14.57 -16.55 18.45
CA ASP A 178 14.41 -17.99 18.75
C ASP A 178 13.31 -18.28 19.78
N HIS A 179 12.92 -17.26 20.56
CA HIS A 179 11.90 -17.39 21.59
C HIS A 179 10.47 -17.39 21.03
N PHE A 180 10.26 -17.02 19.76
CA PHE A 180 8.94 -17.05 19.14
C PHE A 180 8.47 -18.50 18.86
N PRO A 181 7.18 -18.81 19.04
CA PRO A 181 6.67 -20.18 19.07
C PRO A 181 6.50 -20.85 17.69
N TYR A 182 7.05 -20.26 16.63
CA TYR A 182 6.71 -20.61 15.24
C TYR A 182 7.81 -21.32 14.46
N ASN A 183 8.93 -21.62 15.12
CA ASN A 183 10.10 -22.29 14.53
C ASN A 183 10.64 -21.53 13.30
N TRP A 184 10.68 -20.20 13.40
CA TRP A 184 11.21 -19.35 12.35
C TRP A 184 12.72 -19.56 12.20
N ALA A 185 13.16 -19.62 10.95
CA ALA A 185 14.58 -19.79 10.59
C ALA A 185 15.05 -18.72 9.60
N MET A 186 14.13 -18.17 8.80
CA MET A 186 14.36 -17.04 7.94
C MET A 186 13.90 -15.77 8.65
N HIS A 187 14.77 -14.76 8.71
CA HIS A 187 14.53 -13.44 9.29
C HIS A 187 15.01 -12.36 8.30
N GLY A 188 14.09 -11.59 7.75
CA GLY A 188 14.37 -10.48 6.83
C GLY A 188 13.91 -9.15 7.44
N PRO A 189 14.82 -8.24 7.85
CA PRO A 189 14.42 -6.93 8.32
C PRO A 189 13.72 -6.15 7.20
N GLY A 190 12.70 -5.36 7.52
CA GLY A 190 11.98 -4.55 6.55
C GLY A 190 11.44 -5.34 5.35
N PRO A 191 11.93 -5.08 4.11
CA PRO A 191 13.01 -4.17 3.71
C PRO A 191 12.62 -2.67 3.83
N GLY A 192 13.42 -1.73 3.32
CA GLY A 192 13.06 -0.32 3.27
C GLY A 192 13.60 0.50 4.44
N HIS A 193 12.71 0.87 5.36
CA HIS A 193 13.07 1.64 6.54
C HIS A 193 12.22 1.29 7.78
N GLY A 194 12.82 1.46 8.95
CA GLY A 194 12.15 1.59 10.24
C GLY A 194 11.94 3.06 10.62
N ILE A 195 11.41 3.30 11.82
CA ILE A 195 11.06 4.64 12.30
C ILE A 195 11.65 4.90 13.70
N GLN A 196 11.82 6.18 14.03
CA GLN A 196 11.96 6.63 15.41
C GLN A 196 10.60 7.12 15.90
N LEU A 197 10.07 6.50 16.95
CA LEU A 197 8.82 6.90 17.57
C LEU A 197 8.98 8.25 18.28
N THR A 198 7.87 8.92 18.56
CA THR A 198 7.83 10.15 19.38
C THR A 198 8.45 9.97 20.77
N SER A 199 8.44 8.74 21.30
CA SER A 199 9.11 8.38 22.55
C SER A 199 10.65 8.37 22.48
N GLY A 200 11.22 8.42 21.27
CA GLY A 200 12.66 8.28 21.02
C GLY A 200 13.10 6.86 20.64
N ARG A 201 12.24 5.85 20.85
CA ARG A 201 12.50 4.44 20.48
C ARG A 201 12.74 4.30 18.98
N LEU A 202 13.80 3.60 18.60
CA LEU A 202 14.01 3.14 17.23
C LEU A 202 13.31 1.79 17.05
N ILE A 203 12.59 1.59 15.95
CA ILE A 203 11.87 0.35 15.68
C ILE A 203 11.91 -0.02 14.20
N VAL A 204 12.10 -1.32 13.93
CA VAL A 204 12.23 -1.90 12.60
C VAL A 204 11.37 -3.17 12.54
N THR A 205 10.66 -3.41 11.43
CA THR A 205 9.95 -4.67 11.19
C THR A 205 10.90 -5.79 10.82
N VAL A 206 10.55 -7.03 11.15
CA VAL A 206 11.27 -8.22 10.69
C VAL A 206 10.25 -9.23 10.19
N SER A 207 10.35 -9.59 8.92
CA SER A 207 9.56 -10.67 8.33
C SER A 207 10.20 -12.02 8.60
N HIS A 208 9.38 -13.04 8.76
CA HIS A 208 9.80 -14.37 9.17
C HIS A 208 9.14 -15.47 8.35
N ARG A 209 9.80 -16.63 8.31
CA ARG A 209 9.20 -17.92 7.96
C ARG A 209 10.06 -19.07 8.47
N THR A 210 9.51 -20.28 8.45
CA THR A 210 10.29 -21.51 8.63
C THR A 210 11.19 -21.76 7.40
N ILE A 211 12.00 -22.81 7.48
CA ILE A 211 12.70 -23.37 6.31
C ILE A 211 11.71 -23.75 5.20
N ILE A 212 12.21 -23.82 3.96
CA ILE A 212 11.45 -24.22 2.78
C ILE A 212 11.62 -25.71 2.49
N THR A 213 12.84 -26.21 2.67
CA THR A 213 13.19 -27.60 2.41
C THR A 213 12.37 -28.54 3.28
N GLY A 214 11.66 -29.47 2.64
CA GLY A 214 10.81 -30.45 3.34
C GLY A 214 9.54 -29.88 3.99
N VAL A 215 9.25 -28.57 3.82
CA VAL A 215 8.08 -27.91 4.41
C VAL A 215 7.14 -27.39 3.32
N PRO A 216 5.90 -27.92 3.23
CA PRO A 216 4.89 -27.45 2.30
C PRO A 216 4.61 -25.95 2.48
N ALA A 217 4.26 -25.24 1.40
CA ALA A 217 4.03 -23.79 1.45
C ALA A 217 2.99 -23.36 2.50
N ALA A 218 1.96 -24.18 2.73
CA ALA A 218 0.92 -23.92 3.73
C ALA A 218 1.44 -23.97 5.18
N ASP A 219 2.54 -24.67 5.43
CA ASP A 219 3.10 -24.91 6.76
C ASP A 219 4.32 -24.02 7.05
N ARG A 220 4.63 -23.06 6.17
CA ARG A 220 5.85 -22.22 6.27
C ARG A 220 5.79 -21.10 7.31
N ASN A 221 4.66 -20.95 8.01
CA ASN A 221 4.45 -19.96 9.07
C ASN A 221 5.05 -18.58 8.77
N TYR A 222 4.63 -17.93 7.69
CA TYR A 222 5.11 -16.56 7.43
C TYR A 222 4.56 -15.61 8.51
N GLY A 223 5.38 -14.70 9.01
CA GLY A 223 4.94 -13.76 10.04
C GLY A 223 5.81 -12.52 10.13
N VAL A 224 5.42 -11.62 11.03
CA VAL A 224 6.11 -10.34 11.25
C VAL A 224 6.31 -10.15 12.74
N SER A 225 7.50 -9.72 13.12
CA SER A 225 7.79 -9.14 14.43
C SER A 225 8.46 -7.78 14.27
N THR A 226 8.91 -7.22 15.39
CA THR A 226 9.72 -6.00 15.39
C THR A 226 11.02 -6.20 16.14
N LEU A 227 11.98 -5.32 15.85
CA LEU A 227 13.22 -5.13 16.59
C LEU A 227 13.25 -3.67 17.05
N TYR A 228 13.66 -3.40 18.29
CA TYR A 228 13.69 -2.03 18.80
C TYR A 228 14.94 -1.71 19.63
N SER A 229 15.19 -0.41 19.81
CA SER A 229 16.21 0.13 20.70
C SER A 229 15.69 1.37 21.42
N ASP A 230 15.89 1.41 22.74
CA ASP A 230 15.54 2.55 23.62
C ASP A 230 16.78 3.34 24.08
N ASP A 231 17.98 2.97 23.63
CA ASP A 231 19.25 3.53 24.08
C ASP A 231 20.09 4.07 22.92
N HIS A 232 19.42 4.62 21.91
CA HIS A 232 20.02 5.22 20.71
C HIS A 232 20.86 4.21 19.90
N GLY A 233 20.36 2.98 19.75
CA GLY A 233 20.96 1.93 18.91
C GLY A 233 22.13 1.17 19.54
N ARG A 234 22.48 1.47 20.80
CA ARG A 234 23.56 0.78 21.53
C ARG A 234 23.20 -0.69 21.76
N THR A 235 21.99 -0.97 22.21
CA THR A 235 21.43 -2.33 22.32
C THR A 235 20.14 -2.47 21.52
N TRP A 236 19.89 -3.69 21.04
CA TRP A 236 18.70 -4.04 20.27
C TRP A 236 18.02 -5.24 20.91
N HIS A 237 16.69 -5.22 20.89
CA HIS A 237 15.84 -6.25 21.50
C HIS A 237 14.74 -6.63 20.52
N ALA A 238 14.33 -7.90 20.52
CA ALA A 238 13.10 -8.31 19.86
C ALA A 238 11.90 -7.64 20.54
N GLY A 239 11.04 -7.01 19.74
CA GLY A 239 9.70 -6.57 20.14
C GLY A 239 8.69 -7.69 19.98
N GLY A 240 7.41 -7.32 19.90
CA GLY A 240 6.32 -8.29 19.74
C GLY A 240 6.20 -8.82 18.32
N GLU A 241 5.70 -10.05 18.19
CA GLU A 241 5.19 -10.63 16.95
C GLU A 241 3.71 -10.29 16.73
N VAL A 242 3.31 -10.18 15.47
CA VAL A 242 1.89 -10.15 15.11
C VAL A 242 1.34 -11.57 15.26
N PRO A 243 0.29 -11.80 16.07
CA PRO A 243 -0.28 -13.13 16.25
C PRO A 243 -0.71 -13.77 14.93
N MET A 244 -0.19 -14.96 14.64
CA MET A 244 -0.68 -15.76 13.50
C MET A 244 -2.00 -16.45 13.86
N ILE A 245 -2.96 -16.38 12.95
CA ILE A 245 -4.29 -16.95 13.13
C ILE A 245 -4.48 -18.12 12.17
N ALA A 246 -4.90 -19.27 12.69
CA ALA A 246 -5.13 -20.46 11.88
C ALA A 246 -6.22 -20.19 10.81
N GLY A 247 -5.93 -20.57 9.56
CA GLY A 247 -6.84 -20.40 8.43
C GLY A 247 -6.83 -19.01 7.78
N LEU A 248 -6.00 -18.08 8.27
CA LEU A 248 -5.82 -16.75 7.71
C LEU A 248 -4.51 -16.63 6.91
N PRO A 249 -4.47 -15.75 5.87
CA PRO A 249 -3.21 -15.37 5.24
C PRO A 249 -2.21 -14.87 6.27
N THR A 250 -1.04 -15.49 6.25
CA THR A 250 0.14 -15.02 6.96
C THR A 250 0.61 -13.66 6.47
N LEU A 251 1.32 -12.90 7.31
CA LEU A 251 1.94 -11.63 6.93
C LEU A 251 3.38 -11.82 6.41
N GLY A 252 3.91 -10.83 5.68
CA GLY A 252 5.27 -10.81 5.17
C GLY A 252 5.93 -9.45 5.36
N GLU A 253 6.76 -9.02 4.41
CA GLU A 253 7.40 -7.69 4.40
C GLU A 253 6.42 -6.55 4.74
N ALA A 254 6.86 -5.63 5.58
CA ALA A 254 5.97 -4.66 6.24
C ALA A 254 6.62 -3.31 6.50
N ARG A 255 5.77 -2.28 6.67
CA ARG A 255 6.14 -0.92 7.04
C ARG A 255 5.48 -0.47 8.34
N LEU A 256 6.10 0.51 9.00
CA LEU A 256 5.66 1.11 10.26
C LEU A 256 5.29 2.57 10.09
N VAL A 257 4.18 2.99 10.69
CA VAL A 257 3.89 4.39 10.95
C VAL A 257 3.35 4.58 12.36
N GLU A 258 3.63 5.73 12.96
CA GLU A 258 3.07 6.15 14.24
C GLU A 258 1.94 7.16 14.00
N ARG A 259 0.75 6.88 14.52
CA ARG A 259 -0.39 7.80 14.46
C ARG A 259 -0.26 8.89 15.51
N SER A 260 -1.03 9.97 15.36
CA SER A 260 -0.97 11.11 16.29
C SER A 260 -1.38 10.78 17.73
N ASP A 261 -2.07 9.67 17.95
CA ASP A 261 -2.43 9.15 19.27
C ASP A 261 -1.35 8.25 19.89
N GLY A 262 -0.22 8.05 19.22
CA GLY A 262 0.88 7.18 19.65
C GLY A 262 0.73 5.71 19.25
N THR A 263 -0.38 5.34 18.60
CA THR A 263 -0.57 3.98 18.08
C THR A 263 0.42 3.73 16.95
N VAL A 264 1.15 2.62 17.02
CA VAL A 264 2.03 2.16 15.93
C VAL A 264 1.27 1.19 15.04
N VAL A 265 1.36 1.36 13.73
CA VAL A 265 0.66 0.55 12.72
C VAL A 265 1.67 -0.21 11.89
N ILE A 266 1.47 -1.53 11.78
CA ILE A 266 2.10 -2.37 10.76
C ILE A 266 1.20 -2.38 9.52
N ASN A 267 1.78 -2.12 8.35
CA ASN A 267 1.17 -2.35 7.04
C ASN A 267 1.99 -3.37 6.27
N SER A 268 1.45 -4.58 6.10
CA SER A 268 2.18 -5.75 5.60
C SER A 268 1.60 -6.32 4.31
N ARG A 269 2.47 -6.86 3.45
CA ARG A 269 2.05 -7.68 2.31
C ARG A 269 1.56 -9.05 2.82
N PRO A 270 0.73 -9.78 2.06
CA PRO A 270 0.52 -11.20 2.33
C PRO A 270 1.86 -11.97 2.27
N GLY A 271 2.07 -12.90 3.20
CA GLY A 271 3.32 -13.66 3.35
C GLY A 271 3.62 -14.58 2.16
N SER A 272 2.58 -15.16 1.53
CA SER A 272 2.70 -15.91 0.28
C SER A 272 1.38 -15.97 -0.49
N GLY A 273 1.42 -16.27 -1.79
CA GLY A 273 0.25 -16.59 -2.59
C GLY A 273 -0.31 -15.45 -3.45
N GLN A 274 -1.63 -15.55 -3.71
CA GLN A 274 -2.44 -14.79 -4.68
C GLN A 274 -2.55 -13.28 -4.34
N ASP A 275 -3.37 -12.54 -5.09
CA ASP A 275 -3.59 -11.12 -4.88
C ASP A 275 -4.41 -10.87 -3.61
N TRP A 276 -3.84 -10.16 -2.64
CA TRP A 276 -4.52 -9.82 -1.38
C TRP A 276 -4.44 -8.31 -1.10
N PRO A 277 -5.42 -7.75 -0.37
CA PRO A 277 -5.23 -6.47 0.28
C PRO A 277 -4.09 -6.52 1.30
N ARG A 278 -3.71 -5.34 1.79
CA ARG A 278 -2.68 -5.23 2.83
C ARG A 278 -3.21 -5.76 4.17
N GLY A 279 -2.35 -6.43 4.92
CA GLY A 279 -2.62 -6.77 6.31
C GLY A 279 -2.24 -5.61 7.23
N ILE A 280 -3.10 -5.28 8.19
CA ILE A 280 -2.88 -4.23 9.19
C ILE A 280 -2.94 -4.83 10.59
N ALA A 281 -1.95 -4.51 11.41
CA ALA A 281 -1.95 -4.76 12.85
C ALA A 281 -1.51 -3.50 13.58
N VAL A 282 -1.95 -3.32 14.83
CA VAL A 282 -1.61 -2.12 15.60
C VAL A 282 -1.07 -2.45 16.99
N SER A 283 -0.22 -1.57 17.50
CA SER A 283 0.38 -1.63 18.83
C SER A 283 0.13 -0.32 19.57
N SER A 284 -0.18 -0.43 20.86
CA SER A 284 -0.39 0.74 21.76
C SER A 284 0.71 0.88 22.82
N ASP A 285 1.74 0.03 22.78
CA ASP A 285 2.84 -0.04 23.75
C ASP A 285 4.23 0.08 23.07
N GLY A 286 4.27 0.73 21.91
CA GLY A 286 5.50 1.00 21.17
C GLY A 286 6.10 -0.24 20.51
N GLY A 287 5.27 -1.18 20.07
CA GLY A 287 5.66 -2.38 19.31
C GLY A 287 5.96 -3.62 20.15
N LEU A 288 5.62 -3.63 21.44
CA LEU A 288 5.86 -4.79 22.32
C LEU A 288 4.75 -5.82 22.23
N THR A 289 3.52 -5.40 21.98
CA THR A 289 2.38 -6.28 21.66
C THR A 289 1.60 -5.76 20.47
N TRP A 290 0.99 -6.68 19.72
CA TRP A 290 0.24 -6.39 18.49
C TRP A 290 -1.17 -6.97 18.53
N SER A 291 -2.12 -6.24 17.94
CA SER A 291 -3.45 -6.78 17.65
C SER A 291 -3.39 -7.92 16.65
N GLU A 292 -4.45 -8.72 16.58
CA GLU A 292 -4.74 -9.54 15.42
C GLU A 292 -4.74 -8.69 14.13
N SER A 293 -4.31 -9.30 13.02
CA SER A 293 -4.27 -8.63 11.73
C SER A 293 -5.63 -8.64 11.04
N VAL A 294 -5.96 -7.55 10.36
CA VAL A 294 -7.14 -7.42 9.49
C VAL A 294 -6.72 -6.99 8.09
N LEU A 295 -7.55 -7.25 7.07
CA LEU A 295 -7.29 -6.72 5.73
C LEU A 295 -7.70 -5.25 5.60
N ASP A 296 -6.94 -4.50 4.82
CA ASP A 296 -7.26 -3.14 4.38
C ASP A 296 -7.47 -3.10 2.87
N PHE A 297 -8.74 -3.11 2.47
CA PHE A 297 -9.17 -2.98 1.08
C PHE A 297 -9.09 -1.54 0.56
N SER A 298 -8.87 -0.55 1.43
CA SER A 298 -8.72 0.86 1.00
C SER A 298 -7.41 1.09 0.23
N ALA A 299 -6.39 0.27 0.50
CA ALA A 299 -5.17 0.26 -0.26
C ALA A 299 -5.41 -0.24 -1.70
N GLY A 300 -6.24 -1.26 -1.89
CA GLY A 300 -6.44 -1.95 -3.17
C GLY A 300 -6.02 -3.43 -3.09
N LEU A 301 -6.01 -4.11 -4.23
CA LEU A 301 -5.57 -5.50 -4.38
C LEU A 301 -4.22 -5.54 -5.08
N PHE A 302 -3.29 -6.34 -4.54
CA PHE A 302 -1.92 -6.41 -5.05
C PHE A 302 -1.40 -7.84 -4.98
N ASN A 303 -0.58 -8.21 -5.96
CA ASN A 303 0.31 -9.34 -5.82
C ASN A 303 1.33 -9.07 -4.71
N GLY A 304 1.79 -10.12 -4.02
CA GLY A 304 2.69 -10.04 -2.86
C GLY A 304 3.97 -9.23 -3.14
N CYS A 305 3.89 -7.91 -2.98
CA CYS A 305 4.93 -6.94 -3.29
C CYS A 305 5.11 -6.03 -2.09
N ASP A 306 6.38 -5.72 -1.79
CA ASP A 306 6.69 -4.70 -0.79
C ASP A 306 6.30 -3.31 -1.29
N ASN A 307 6.06 -2.42 -0.33
CA ASN A 307 5.56 -1.08 -0.58
C ASN A 307 6.05 -0.12 0.52
N SER A 308 5.70 1.16 0.43
CA SER A 308 6.17 2.14 1.40
C SER A 308 5.08 3.03 1.92
N LEU A 309 5.07 3.29 3.22
CA LEU A 309 4.13 4.17 3.91
C LEU A 309 4.91 5.03 4.91
N ILE A 310 4.81 6.35 4.79
CA ILE A 310 5.48 7.30 5.70
C ILE A 310 4.51 8.32 6.27
N ASN A 311 4.81 8.80 7.48
CA ASN A 311 4.26 10.05 7.98
C ASN A 311 4.80 11.23 7.16
N TYR A 312 3.95 12.21 6.91
CA TYR A 312 4.27 13.40 6.13
C TYR A 312 3.69 14.66 6.83
N PRO A 313 4.32 15.85 6.70
CA PRO A 313 3.92 17.04 7.45
C PRO A 313 2.43 17.38 7.37
N GLY A 314 1.89 17.93 8.48
CA GLY A 314 0.49 18.34 8.61
C GLY A 314 -0.51 17.19 8.66
N ARG A 315 -0.18 16.12 9.42
CA ARG A 315 -1.03 14.93 9.65
C ARG A 315 -1.42 14.19 8.38
N ARG A 316 -0.47 14.09 7.45
CA ARG A 316 -0.63 13.34 6.21
C ARG A 316 0.15 12.04 6.31
N MET A 317 -0.26 11.06 5.53
CA MET A 317 0.59 9.90 5.21
C MET A 317 0.71 9.75 3.70
N VAL A 318 1.88 9.31 3.23
CA VAL A 318 2.14 9.06 1.81
C VAL A 318 2.41 7.58 1.62
N PHE A 319 1.77 6.98 0.61
CA PHE A 319 1.77 5.55 0.38
C PHE A 319 2.11 5.23 -1.08
N SER A 320 3.20 4.52 -1.34
CA SER A 320 3.61 4.07 -2.68
C SER A 320 3.33 2.59 -2.87
N ARG A 321 2.84 2.19 -4.05
CA ARG A 321 2.61 0.78 -4.42
C ARG A 321 2.45 0.61 -5.93
N PRO A 322 2.73 -0.59 -6.49
CA PRO A 322 2.11 -0.99 -7.75
C PRO A 322 0.58 -1.01 -7.57
N ASP A 323 -0.18 -0.21 -8.31
CA ASP A 323 -1.66 -0.16 -8.22
C ASP A 323 -2.30 -0.91 -9.39
N ALA A 324 -2.09 -2.21 -9.38
CA ALA A 324 -2.67 -3.20 -10.26
C ALA A 324 -2.62 -4.57 -9.56
N PRO A 325 -3.43 -5.56 -9.98
CA PRO A 325 -3.34 -6.91 -9.43
C PRO A 325 -1.95 -7.52 -9.62
N MET A 326 -1.30 -7.24 -10.74
CA MET A 326 0.11 -7.54 -10.96
C MET A 326 1.01 -6.35 -10.62
N ARG A 327 2.33 -6.59 -10.58
CA ARG A 327 3.41 -5.63 -10.32
C ARG A 327 3.50 -4.56 -11.43
N TRP A 328 2.54 -3.66 -11.51
CA TRP A 328 2.39 -2.62 -12.54
C TRP A 328 1.86 -1.32 -11.92
N ASN A 329 2.01 -0.21 -12.64
CA ASN A 329 1.42 1.07 -12.29
C ASN A 329 1.88 1.59 -10.91
N MET A 330 3.18 1.83 -10.72
CA MET A 330 3.70 2.49 -9.52
C MET A 330 2.94 3.80 -9.28
N THR A 331 2.22 3.84 -8.17
CA THR A 331 1.28 4.90 -7.81
C THR A 331 1.58 5.35 -6.39
N VAL A 332 1.52 6.66 -6.18
CA VAL A 332 1.64 7.27 -4.87
C VAL A 332 0.30 7.88 -4.48
N SER A 333 -0.13 7.68 -3.24
CA SER A 333 -1.35 8.25 -2.68
C SER A 333 -1.08 9.02 -1.40
N VAL A 334 -2.00 9.93 -1.06
CA VAL A 334 -2.00 10.64 0.23
C VAL A 334 -3.22 10.23 1.05
N SER A 335 -3.00 10.03 2.34
CA SER A 335 -4.06 9.91 3.36
C SER A 335 -4.11 11.19 4.21
N TYR A 336 -5.33 11.64 4.49
CA TYR A 336 -5.64 12.74 5.42
C TYR A 336 -6.29 12.25 6.72
N ASP A 337 -6.42 10.93 6.84
CA ASP A 337 -7.07 10.24 7.95
C ASP A 337 -6.14 9.18 8.53
N GLU A 338 -4.84 9.48 8.66
CA GLU A 338 -3.88 8.65 9.41
C GLU A 338 -3.81 7.18 8.93
N GLY A 339 -3.93 7.00 7.61
CA GLY A 339 -3.78 5.72 6.93
C GLY A 339 -5.05 4.86 6.94
N TYR A 340 -6.22 5.41 7.29
CA TYR A 340 -7.49 4.68 7.20
C TYR A 340 -8.07 4.66 5.78
N SER A 341 -7.68 5.61 4.92
CA SER A 341 -8.01 5.60 3.50
C SER A 341 -7.02 6.39 2.64
N PHE A 342 -6.98 6.07 1.33
CA PHE A 342 -6.10 6.69 0.35
C PHE A 342 -6.91 7.19 -0.85
N ARG A 343 -7.56 8.36 -0.72
CA ARG A 343 -8.59 8.87 -1.65
C ARG A 343 -8.03 9.65 -2.84
N TYR A 344 -6.77 10.04 -2.78
CA TYR A 344 -6.12 10.86 -3.80
C TYR A 344 -4.75 10.29 -4.13
N GLY A 345 -4.42 10.21 -5.41
CA GLY A 345 -3.16 9.64 -5.85
C GLY A 345 -2.81 9.92 -7.29
N ARG A 346 -1.58 9.55 -7.65
CA ARG A 346 -1.01 9.81 -8.97
C ARG A 346 -0.06 8.68 -9.37
N THR A 347 -0.20 8.21 -10.61
CA THR A 347 0.74 7.30 -11.23
C THR A 347 2.09 8.00 -11.41
N VAL A 348 3.14 7.37 -10.92
CA VAL A 348 4.55 7.72 -11.16
C VAL A 348 5.05 7.01 -12.41
N HIS A 349 4.77 5.71 -12.52
CA HIS A 349 5.23 4.88 -13.63
C HIS A 349 4.13 3.87 -14.04
N PRO A 350 3.56 3.95 -15.26
CA PRO A 350 2.43 3.12 -15.66
C PRO A 350 2.82 1.67 -16.01
N GLY A 351 4.11 1.41 -16.28
CA GLY A 351 4.62 0.10 -16.67
C GLY A 351 4.84 -0.84 -15.48
N ARG A 352 5.58 -1.92 -15.75
CA ARG A 352 5.95 -2.93 -14.75
C ARG A 352 6.73 -2.28 -13.62
N SER A 353 6.28 -2.52 -12.39
CA SER A 353 6.67 -1.80 -11.19
C SER A 353 6.87 -2.77 -10.03
N TYR A 354 7.92 -2.56 -9.25
CA TYR A 354 8.37 -3.52 -8.24
C TYR A 354 8.27 -2.92 -6.83
N TYR A 355 9.21 -3.25 -5.95
CA TYR A 355 9.30 -2.72 -4.60
C TYR A 355 9.49 -1.20 -4.65
N SER A 356 9.10 -0.53 -3.57
CA SER A 356 9.31 0.91 -3.43
C SER A 356 9.63 1.29 -1.99
N ASP A 357 10.36 2.40 -1.84
CA ASP A 357 10.57 3.03 -0.54
C ASP A 357 10.47 4.55 -0.62
N LEU A 358 9.82 5.16 0.39
CA LEU A 358 9.53 6.58 0.48
C LEU A 358 10.34 7.24 1.60
N ALA A 359 10.72 8.49 1.36
CA ALA A 359 11.24 9.40 2.38
C ALA A 359 10.83 10.84 2.03
N ASN A 360 11.10 11.79 2.93
CA ASN A 360 10.86 13.21 2.69
C ASN A 360 12.04 14.08 3.11
N LEU A 361 12.34 15.09 2.29
CA LEU A 361 13.29 16.16 2.62
C LEU A 361 12.63 17.18 3.57
N SER A 362 13.46 17.98 4.24
CA SER A 362 13.04 19.04 5.15
C SER A 362 12.17 20.11 4.47
N ASP A 363 12.37 20.32 3.16
CA ASP A 363 11.62 21.29 2.36
C ASP A 363 10.24 20.78 1.88
N GLY A 364 9.90 19.53 2.23
CA GLY A 364 8.67 18.87 1.81
C GLY A 364 8.76 18.10 0.49
N THR A 365 9.93 18.02 -0.15
CA THR A 365 10.07 17.15 -1.32
C THR A 365 9.94 15.68 -0.90
N ILE A 366 9.05 14.97 -1.56
CA ILE A 366 8.87 13.52 -1.41
C ILE A 366 9.88 12.83 -2.32
N VAL A 367 10.59 11.84 -1.78
CA VAL A 367 11.56 11.01 -2.47
C VAL A 367 11.03 9.59 -2.52
N LEU A 368 10.99 8.99 -3.71
CA LEU A 368 10.53 7.63 -3.97
C LEU A 368 11.64 6.86 -4.69
N LEU A 369 12.18 5.82 -4.06
CA LEU A 369 13.03 4.82 -4.69
C LEU A 369 12.15 3.65 -5.15
N TYR A 370 12.25 3.22 -6.41
CA TYR A 370 11.44 2.11 -6.91
C TYR A 370 12.07 1.37 -8.09
N GLY A 371 11.70 0.11 -8.28
CA GLY A 371 12.10 -0.70 -9.43
C GLY A 371 11.08 -0.65 -10.57
N CYS A 372 11.54 -0.66 -11.82
CA CYS A 372 10.70 -0.64 -13.01
C CYS A 372 11.27 -1.42 -14.23
N ASP A 373 10.41 -1.61 -15.24
CA ASP A 373 10.70 -2.09 -16.62
C ASP A 373 11.27 -3.52 -16.81
N GLY A 374 11.41 -4.33 -15.76
CA GLY A 374 11.94 -5.70 -15.90
C GLY A 374 10.93 -6.73 -16.47
N ASP A 375 11.47 -7.84 -17.00
CA ASP A 375 10.68 -8.94 -17.59
C ASP A 375 10.34 -10.09 -16.61
N LEU A 376 10.96 -10.14 -15.43
CA LEU A 376 10.76 -11.21 -14.44
C LEU A 376 10.19 -10.64 -13.14
N ASP A 377 9.31 -11.39 -12.47
CA ASP A 377 8.55 -10.91 -11.30
C ASP A 377 9.38 -10.51 -10.07
N GLY A 378 10.69 -10.72 -10.07
CA GLY A 378 11.62 -10.27 -9.04
C GLY A 378 12.94 -9.73 -9.59
N SER A 379 12.95 -9.23 -10.83
CA SER A 379 14.15 -8.64 -11.43
C SER A 379 13.77 -7.41 -12.25
N PRO A 380 13.66 -6.23 -11.62
CA PRO A 380 13.53 -4.97 -12.35
C PRO A 380 14.73 -4.77 -13.27
N GLN A 381 14.53 -4.08 -14.38
CA GLN A 381 15.63 -3.62 -15.22
C GLN A 381 16.26 -2.38 -14.60
N ARG A 382 15.43 -1.41 -14.18
CA ARG A 382 15.87 -0.13 -13.65
C ARG A 382 15.46 0.06 -12.20
N VAL A 383 16.29 0.76 -11.46
CA VAL A 383 15.96 1.30 -10.14
C VAL A 383 16.03 2.82 -10.24
N SER A 384 14.89 3.48 -10.10
CA SER A 384 14.74 4.92 -10.24
C SER A 384 14.48 5.60 -8.90
N VAL A 385 14.97 6.83 -8.75
CA VAL A 385 14.53 7.77 -7.72
C VAL A 385 13.70 8.87 -8.36
N ALA A 386 12.43 8.96 -7.97
CA ALA A 386 11.56 10.07 -8.27
C ALA A 386 11.54 11.07 -7.10
N ARG A 387 11.51 12.36 -7.41
CA ARG A 387 11.38 13.47 -6.47
C ARG A 387 10.23 14.35 -6.89
N PHE A 388 9.29 14.61 -6.01
CA PHE A 388 8.10 15.40 -6.33
C PHE A 388 7.52 16.07 -5.09
N ASN A 389 6.68 17.09 -5.29
CA ASN A 389 5.99 17.77 -4.20
C ASN A 389 4.51 17.38 -4.12
N LEU A 390 3.86 17.85 -3.05
CA LEU A 390 2.46 17.59 -2.76
C LEU A 390 1.53 18.18 -3.83
N GLU A 391 1.90 19.33 -4.40
CA GLU A 391 1.17 19.96 -5.50
C GLU A 391 1.16 19.08 -6.76
N TRP A 392 2.27 18.39 -7.07
CA TRP A 392 2.28 17.39 -8.13
C TRP A 392 1.46 16.16 -7.74
N LEU A 393 1.69 15.58 -6.56
CA LEU A 393 1.01 14.34 -6.12
C LEU A 393 -0.51 14.50 -6.13
N THR A 394 -0.99 15.64 -5.62
CA THR A 394 -2.41 15.87 -5.41
C THR A 394 -3.08 16.63 -6.55
N GLN A 395 -2.33 17.01 -7.59
CA GLN A 395 -2.79 17.84 -8.71
C GLN A 395 -3.29 19.23 -8.25
N GLY A 396 -2.57 19.84 -7.31
CA GLY A 396 -2.87 21.17 -6.79
C GLY A 396 -3.95 21.23 -5.72
N ARG A 397 -4.51 20.08 -5.29
CA ARG A 397 -5.51 20.02 -4.19
C ARG A 397 -4.91 20.37 -2.84
N ASP A 398 -3.59 20.22 -2.69
CA ASP A 398 -2.89 20.41 -1.43
C ASP A 398 -1.47 20.95 -1.65
N SER A 399 -1.03 21.76 -0.69
CA SER A 399 0.35 22.22 -0.54
C SER A 399 0.71 22.34 0.95
N LEU A 400 2.00 22.34 1.27
CA LEU A 400 2.46 22.63 2.64
C LEU A 400 2.18 24.07 3.07
N GLY A 401 2.08 25.01 2.13
CA GLY A 401 1.84 26.43 2.42
C GLY A 401 0.38 26.77 2.72
N THR A 402 -0.56 26.18 1.97
CA THR A 402 -2.01 26.46 2.10
C THR A 402 -2.78 25.39 2.85
N GLY A 403 -2.17 24.23 3.07
CA GLY A 403 -2.88 23.05 3.55
C GLY A 403 -3.75 22.41 2.46
N PRO A 404 -4.45 21.32 2.83
CA PRO A 404 -5.32 20.64 1.90
C PRO A 404 -6.57 21.50 1.72
N GLN A 405 -7.02 21.70 0.48
CA GLN A 405 -8.24 22.45 0.19
C GLN A 405 -9.49 21.60 0.47
N LEU A 406 -9.49 20.91 1.61
CA LEU A 406 -10.56 20.04 2.07
C LEU A 406 -10.77 20.19 3.58
N THR A 407 -11.99 19.92 4.02
CA THR A 407 -12.35 19.79 5.44
C THR A 407 -13.12 18.49 5.62
N GLU A 408 -12.71 17.66 6.56
CA GLU A 408 -13.39 16.42 6.91
C GLU A 408 -14.08 16.55 8.27
N ARG A 409 -15.33 16.08 8.33
CA ARG A 409 -16.07 15.84 9.57
C ARG A 409 -16.48 14.37 9.59
N THR A 410 -16.39 13.72 10.75
CA THR A 410 -16.71 12.30 10.84
C THR A 410 -17.84 12.01 11.83
N VAL A 411 -18.53 10.91 11.59
CA VAL A 411 -19.53 10.32 12.48
C VAL A 411 -19.00 8.95 12.89
N ASP A 412 -18.74 8.80 14.18
CA ASP A 412 -18.31 7.54 14.78
C ASP A 412 -19.49 6.57 14.85
N LEU A 413 -19.64 5.73 13.82
CA LEU A 413 -20.74 4.78 13.73
C LEU A 413 -20.59 3.67 14.78
N GLY A 414 -19.36 3.30 15.12
CA GLY A 414 -19.05 2.28 16.11
C GLY A 414 -19.52 2.64 17.52
N ASN A 415 -19.03 3.73 18.08
CA ASN A 415 -19.35 4.12 19.46
C ASN A 415 -20.76 4.71 19.61
N SER A 416 -21.35 5.28 18.54
CA SER A 416 -22.71 5.84 18.58
C SER A 416 -23.81 4.81 18.30
N ALA A 417 -23.47 3.59 17.90
CA ALA A 417 -24.39 2.50 17.60
C ALA A 417 -25.51 2.26 18.63
N PRO A 418 -25.28 2.30 19.96
CA PRO A 418 -26.36 2.11 20.93
C PRO A 418 -27.46 3.18 20.84
N ALA A 419 -27.15 4.38 20.36
CA ALA A 419 -28.10 5.47 20.17
C ALA A 419 -28.70 5.51 18.74
N ALA A 420 -28.21 4.68 17.82
CA ALA A 420 -28.74 4.59 16.47
C ALA A 420 -30.14 3.98 16.50
N ARG A 421 -31.02 4.51 15.64
CA ARG A 421 -32.37 3.95 15.47
C ARG A 421 -32.24 2.67 14.66
N ARG A 422 -32.95 1.62 15.05
CA ARG A 422 -32.97 0.36 14.29
C ARG A 422 -34.37 -0.20 14.13
N SER A 423 -34.59 -0.99 13.09
CA SER A 423 -35.74 -1.90 13.02
C SER A 423 -35.28 -3.33 13.25
N GLY A 424 -36.03 -4.08 14.06
CA GLY A 424 -35.68 -5.45 14.38
C GLY A 424 -34.23 -5.64 14.85
N GLY A 425 -33.77 -6.88 14.78
CA GLY A 425 -32.36 -7.25 14.95
C GLY A 425 -31.70 -6.89 16.29
N THR A 426 -30.39 -7.11 16.33
CA THR A 426 -29.53 -6.78 17.48
C THR A 426 -28.30 -6.01 17.00
N ILE A 427 -27.76 -5.14 17.87
CA ILE A 427 -26.53 -4.41 17.60
C ILE A 427 -25.52 -4.69 18.70
N THR A 428 -24.28 -4.93 18.29
CA THR A 428 -23.15 -5.14 19.19
C THR A 428 -22.06 -4.14 18.86
N VAL A 429 -21.50 -3.50 19.89
CA VAL A 429 -20.29 -2.67 19.74
C VAL A 429 -19.09 -3.57 19.92
N VAL A 430 -18.33 -3.80 18.85
CA VAL A 430 -17.10 -4.60 18.88
C VAL A 430 -15.93 -3.66 19.11
N ARG A 431 -15.18 -3.88 20.19
CA ARG A 431 -13.96 -3.14 20.51
C ARG A 431 -12.79 -3.79 19.81
N GLU A 432 -12.14 -3.04 18.94
CA GLU A 432 -10.96 -3.53 18.21
C GLU A 432 -10.00 -2.36 17.94
N PRO A 433 -8.68 -2.54 18.17
CA PRO A 433 -7.70 -1.47 17.98
C PRO A 433 -7.57 -0.95 16.54
N THR A 434 -7.97 -1.74 15.54
CA THR A 434 -7.88 -1.40 14.12
C THR A 434 -9.03 -0.50 13.62
N ALA A 435 -10.06 -0.28 14.45
CA ALA A 435 -11.18 0.61 14.15
C ALA A 435 -10.78 2.08 14.39
N ARG A 436 -11.31 3.02 13.60
CA ARG A 436 -10.85 4.43 13.60
C ARG A 436 -11.01 5.11 14.96
N ARG A 437 -11.98 4.65 15.75
CA ARG A 437 -12.26 5.11 17.13
C ARG A 437 -12.31 3.95 18.13
N GLY A 438 -11.53 2.90 17.86
CA GLY A 438 -11.40 1.72 18.73
C GLY A 438 -12.68 0.88 18.85
N ALA A 439 -13.69 1.12 18.01
CA ALA A 439 -14.89 0.30 17.94
C ALA A 439 -15.57 0.37 16.58
N ARG A 440 -16.24 -0.73 16.22
CA ARG A 440 -17.20 -0.80 15.11
C ARG A 440 -18.55 -1.33 15.60
N ALA A 441 -19.60 -0.99 14.87
CA ALA A 441 -20.95 -1.44 15.10
C ALA A 441 -21.23 -2.68 14.26
N VAL A 442 -21.59 -3.80 14.88
CA VAL A 442 -22.07 -5.00 14.19
C VAL A 442 -23.57 -5.09 14.38
N PHE A 443 -24.33 -4.89 13.30
CA PHE A 443 -25.76 -5.08 13.29
C PHE A 443 -26.10 -6.43 12.66
N THR A 444 -26.88 -7.23 13.41
CA THR A 444 -27.46 -8.51 12.98
C THR A 444 -28.96 -8.30 12.78
N PRO A 445 -29.41 -8.04 11.55
CA PRO A 445 -30.82 -7.82 11.24
C PRO A 445 -31.64 -9.09 11.50
N ALA A 446 -32.93 -8.95 11.85
CA ALA A 446 -33.81 -10.10 12.06
C ALA A 446 -34.43 -10.59 10.74
N ALA A 447 -34.61 -9.69 9.76
CA ALA A 447 -35.08 -10.01 8.43
C ALA A 447 -34.51 -9.05 7.37
N VAL A 448 -34.63 -9.42 6.09
CA VAL A 448 -34.44 -8.48 4.98
C VAL A 448 -35.39 -7.30 5.14
N GLY A 449 -34.90 -6.09 4.89
CA GLY A 449 -35.60 -4.82 5.10
C GLY A 449 -35.33 -4.19 6.47
N ASP A 450 -34.70 -4.91 7.40
CA ASP A 450 -34.28 -4.31 8.67
C ASP A 450 -33.13 -3.32 8.47
N TYR A 451 -33.13 -2.24 9.25
CA TYR A 451 -32.19 -1.14 9.08
C TYR A 451 -31.56 -0.65 10.39
N LEU A 452 -30.44 0.05 10.21
CA LEU A 452 -29.78 0.88 11.20
C LEU A 452 -29.65 2.31 10.67
N GLU A 453 -30.06 3.30 11.45
CA GLU A 453 -30.16 4.70 11.05
C GLU A 453 -29.45 5.62 12.07
N TYR A 454 -28.52 6.42 11.54
CA TYR A 454 -27.76 7.40 12.30
C TYR A 454 -28.19 8.80 11.91
N SER A 455 -28.00 9.75 12.83
CA SER A 455 -28.16 11.17 12.53
C SER A 455 -26.79 11.82 12.45
N PHE A 456 -26.65 12.75 11.51
CA PHE A 456 -25.43 13.53 11.33
C PHE A 456 -25.79 14.99 11.04
N THR A 457 -24.82 15.89 11.08
CA THR A 457 -25.05 17.33 10.89
C THR A 457 -24.15 17.87 9.79
N ALA A 458 -24.76 18.41 8.74
CA ALA A 458 -24.06 19.19 7.72
C ALA A 458 -23.84 20.62 8.26
N ALA A 459 -22.62 21.12 8.12
CA ALA A 459 -22.21 22.39 8.72
C ALA A 459 -22.68 23.61 7.92
N GLY A 460 -22.95 23.43 6.64
CA GLY A 460 -23.33 24.48 5.70
C GLY A 460 -24.01 23.91 4.46
N ASP A 461 -24.67 24.78 3.72
CA ASP A 461 -25.31 24.51 2.43
C ASP A 461 -24.22 24.31 1.35
N CYS A 462 -23.80 23.07 1.12
CA CYS A 462 -22.80 22.75 0.11
C CYS A 462 -22.85 21.29 -0.32
N GLU A 463 -22.04 20.94 -1.30
CA GLU A 463 -21.75 19.56 -1.65
C GLU A 463 -20.78 18.93 -0.64
N TYR A 464 -21.05 17.68 -0.27
CA TYR A 464 -20.16 16.84 0.53
C TYR A 464 -19.89 15.54 -0.23
N GLU A 465 -18.63 15.10 -0.25
CA GLU A 465 -18.31 13.71 -0.51
C GLU A 465 -18.66 12.90 0.76
N LEU A 466 -19.54 11.92 0.64
CA LEU A 466 -19.90 11.03 1.73
C LEU A 466 -19.17 9.70 1.57
N TRP A 467 -18.26 9.42 2.50
CA TRP A 467 -17.41 8.24 2.50
C TRP A 467 -17.77 7.30 3.65
N LEU A 468 -17.95 6.03 3.35
CA LEU A 468 -18.20 5.00 4.36
C LEU A 468 -16.95 4.13 4.53
N ARG A 469 -16.45 4.04 5.77
CA ARG A 469 -15.56 2.95 6.19
C ARG A 469 -16.40 1.87 6.88
N TYR A 470 -16.35 0.66 6.34
CA TYR A 470 -17.13 -0.47 6.80
C TYR A 470 -16.27 -1.74 6.83
N PHE A 471 -16.69 -2.69 7.64
CA PHE A 471 -15.97 -3.95 7.84
C PHE A 471 -16.70 -5.07 7.10
N ARG A 472 -15.94 -5.78 6.27
CA ARG A 472 -16.41 -6.93 5.51
C ARG A 472 -16.09 -8.21 6.29
N SER A 473 -17.02 -9.14 6.30
CA SER A 473 -16.82 -10.47 6.90
C SER A 473 -17.52 -11.57 6.09
N SER A 474 -17.25 -12.83 6.41
CA SER A 474 -17.96 -13.97 5.81
C SER A 474 -19.47 -13.97 6.08
N THR A 475 -19.91 -13.29 7.13
CA THR A 475 -21.32 -13.14 7.48
C THR A 475 -21.96 -11.88 6.91
N GLY A 476 -21.27 -11.13 6.06
CA GLY A 476 -21.74 -9.86 5.49
C GLY A 476 -22.95 -10.01 4.56
N GLY A 477 -23.86 -9.02 4.63
CA GLY A 477 -25.05 -8.91 3.77
C GLY A 477 -24.89 -7.93 2.60
N LEU A 478 -25.86 -7.92 1.69
CA LEU A 478 -26.03 -6.86 0.72
C LEU A 478 -26.82 -5.72 1.37
N VAL A 479 -26.21 -4.54 1.47
CA VAL A 479 -26.75 -3.40 2.21
C VAL A 479 -27.05 -2.25 1.26
N THR A 480 -28.25 -1.67 1.39
CA THR A 480 -28.58 -0.41 0.72
C THR A 480 -28.46 0.80 1.65
N VAL A 481 -28.02 1.93 1.10
CA VAL A 481 -27.75 3.17 1.84
C VAL A 481 -28.58 4.31 1.28
N THR A 482 -29.23 5.05 2.18
CA THR A 482 -30.00 6.26 1.84
C THR A 482 -29.65 7.40 2.78
N VAL A 483 -29.78 8.64 2.29
CA VAL A 483 -29.68 9.86 3.11
C VAL A 483 -31.02 10.58 3.06
N ASP A 484 -31.64 10.81 4.21
CA ASP A 484 -33.00 11.37 4.34
C ASP A 484 -34.06 10.64 3.49
N GLY A 485 -33.92 9.32 3.35
CA GLY A 485 -34.78 8.48 2.52
C GLY A 485 -34.54 8.60 1.02
N ARG A 486 -33.59 9.45 0.58
CA ARG A 486 -33.16 9.53 -0.82
C ARG A 486 -32.11 8.46 -1.11
N GLU A 487 -32.28 7.78 -2.24
CA GLU A 487 -31.27 6.88 -2.79
C GLU A 487 -30.05 7.64 -3.30
N LEU A 488 -28.87 7.09 -2.99
CA LEU A 488 -27.58 7.63 -3.37
C LEU A 488 -27.12 7.09 -4.72
N ARG A 489 -26.18 7.78 -5.36
CA ARG A 489 -25.58 7.31 -6.62
C ARG A 489 -24.84 5.97 -6.47
N ASN A 490 -24.20 5.75 -5.32
CA ASN A 490 -23.74 4.44 -4.89
C ASN A 490 -24.56 4.05 -3.65
N SER A 491 -25.64 3.32 -3.90
CA SER A 491 -26.61 2.93 -2.89
C SER A 491 -26.44 1.50 -2.40
N SER A 492 -25.73 0.61 -3.11
CA SER A 492 -25.69 -0.83 -2.78
C SER A 492 -24.26 -1.34 -2.52
N PHE A 493 -24.03 -2.03 -1.41
CA PHE A 493 -22.71 -2.52 -1.03
C PHE A 493 -22.79 -3.93 -0.48
N ASP A 494 -21.91 -4.80 -0.95
CA ASP A 494 -21.78 -6.17 -0.46
C ASP A 494 -20.74 -6.24 0.66
N PHE A 495 -21.20 -6.48 1.88
CA PHE A 495 -20.35 -6.58 3.07
C PHE A 495 -19.66 -7.95 3.17
N THR A 496 -19.87 -8.85 2.22
CA THR A 496 -19.23 -10.17 2.23
C THR A 496 -17.74 -10.07 1.90
N THR A 497 -16.89 -10.78 2.64
CA THR A 497 -15.56 -11.26 2.21
C THR A 497 -15.45 -12.72 2.62
N PHE A 498 -14.79 -13.57 1.83
CA PHE A 498 -14.70 -15.00 2.12
C PHE A 498 -13.34 -15.47 2.57
N ARG A 499 -12.35 -14.57 2.53
CA ARG A 499 -10.96 -14.94 2.72
C ARG A 499 -10.37 -14.48 4.04
N MET A 500 -10.50 -13.20 4.36
CA MET A 500 -10.20 -12.64 5.66
C MET A 500 -11.07 -11.39 5.84
N ASP A 501 -11.50 -11.20 7.07
CA ASP A 501 -12.23 -10.03 7.52
C ASP A 501 -11.36 -8.76 7.40
N GLY A 502 -11.98 -7.63 7.08
CA GLY A 502 -11.22 -6.40 6.88
C GLY A 502 -12.04 -5.20 6.51
N TYR A 503 -11.39 -4.03 6.51
CA TYR A 503 -12.05 -2.76 6.22
C TYR A 503 -12.02 -2.42 4.75
N ALA A 504 -13.15 -1.94 4.26
CA ALA A 504 -13.28 -1.31 2.96
C ALA A 504 -13.75 0.14 3.13
N VAL A 505 -13.43 0.95 2.13
CA VAL A 505 -13.84 2.35 2.05
C VAL A 505 -14.58 2.55 0.73
N ALA A 506 -15.72 3.22 0.76
CA ALA A 506 -16.51 3.50 -0.43
C ALA A 506 -17.03 4.94 -0.43
N LEU A 507 -16.96 5.59 -1.59
CA LEU A 507 -17.69 6.83 -1.84
C LEU A 507 -19.16 6.48 -2.07
N LEU A 508 -20.04 6.97 -1.20
CA LEU A 508 -21.49 6.80 -1.31
C LEU A 508 -22.08 7.75 -2.36
N ASP A 509 -21.76 9.04 -2.25
CA ASP A 509 -22.20 10.05 -3.21
C ASP A 509 -21.42 11.36 -3.02
N ARG A 510 -21.52 12.25 -4.03
CA ARG A 510 -21.32 13.69 -3.85
C ARG A 510 -22.69 14.33 -3.72
N LEU A 511 -23.04 14.69 -2.49
CA LEU A 511 -24.40 15.08 -2.14
C LEU A 511 -24.44 16.53 -1.67
N SER A 512 -25.26 17.34 -2.35
CA SER A 512 -25.64 18.68 -1.86
C SER A 512 -26.57 18.55 -0.67
N LEU A 513 -26.11 19.00 0.50
CA LEU A 513 -26.86 19.00 1.75
C LEU A 513 -27.10 20.45 2.22
N ARG A 514 -28.21 20.66 2.91
CA ARG A 514 -28.47 21.93 3.61
C ARG A 514 -27.78 21.89 4.98
N ALA A 515 -27.51 23.04 5.56
CA ALA A 515 -27.04 23.12 6.93
C ALA A 515 -28.10 22.53 7.87
N GLY A 516 -27.65 21.71 8.82
CA GLY A 516 -28.51 21.13 9.84
C GLY A 516 -28.48 19.61 9.89
N ARG A 517 -29.51 19.03 10.52
CA ARG A 517 -29.57 17.62 10.87
C ARG A 517 -30.09 16.80 9.69
N HIS A 518 -29.35 15.74 9.37
CA HIS A 518 -29.67 14.74 8.36
C HIS A 518 -29.64 13.34 8.96
N THR A 519 -30.14 12.37 8.21
CA THR A 519 -30.13 10.96 8.57
C THR A 519 -29.46 10.13 7.48
N ILE A 520 -28.72 9.11 7.88
CA ILE A 520 -28.20 8.08 6.99
C ILE A 520 -28.72 6.72 7.47
N ARG A 521 -29.27 5.93 6.55
CA ARG A 521 -29.86 4.63 6.85
C ARG A 521 -29.19 3.54 6.04
N PHE A 522 -28.77 2.48 6.73
CA PHE A 522 -28.23 1.24 6.19
C PHE A 522 -29.27 0.14 6.34
N THR A 523 -29.74 -0.44 5.23
CA THR A 523 -30.82 -1.43 5.22
C THR A 523 -30.31 -2.75 4.64
N LEU A 524 -30.61 -3.87 5.29
CA LEU A 524 -30.32 -5.18 4.70
C LEU A 524 -31.24 -5.41 3.49
N ALA A 525 -30.69 -5.38 2.28
CA ALA A 525 -31.45 -5.56 1.06
C ALA A 525 -31.61 -7.04 0.68
N ALA A 526 -30.57 -7.85 0.90
CA ALA A 526 -30.56 -9.29 0.65
C ALA A 526 -29.38 -9.93 1.38
N PRO A 527 -29.31 -11.27 1.48
CA PRO A 527 -28.05 -11.93 1.77
C PRO A 527 -26.93 -11.48 0.81
N GLY A 528 -25.72 -11.34 1.32
CA GLY A 528 -24.54 -11.03 0.51
C GLY A 528 -24.15 -12.20 -0.39
N ARG A 529 -23.10 -12.05 -1.21
CA ARG A 529 -22.64 -13.13 -2.10
C ARG A 529 -22.26 -14.41 -1.34
N GLY A 530 -21.85 -14.29 -0.08
CA GLY A 530 -21.53 -15.41 0.80
C GLY A 530 -22.73 -15.96 1.59
N GLY A 531 -23.94 -15.43 1.38
CA GLY A 531 -25.16 -15.83 2.08
C GLY A 531 -25.34 -15.21 3.48
N GLY A 532 -24.39 -14.40 3.93
CA GLY A 532 -24.48 -13.66 5.19
C GLY A 532 -25.49 -12.52 5.17
N THR A 533 -25.86 -12.00 6.34
CA THR A 533 -26.87 -10.94 6.51
C THR A 533 -26.46 -9.81 7.44
N THR A 534 -25.26 -9.88 8.03
CA THR A 534 -24.78 -8.87 8.97
C THR A 534 -24.23 -7.65 8.25
N MET A 535 -24.26 -6.49 8.90
CA MET A 535 -23.55 -5.31 8.43
C MET A 535 -22.70 -4.75 9.55
N SER A 536 -21.48 -4.34 9.22
CA SER A 536 -20.51 -3.88 10.20
C SER A 536 -19.94 -2.52 9.80
N LEU A 537 -20.20 -1.50 10.61
CA LEU A 537 -19.96 -0.10 10.30
C LEU A 537 -18.92 0.50 11.25
N ASP A 538 -17.96 1.25 10.72
CA ASP A 538 -16.92 1.89 11.52
C ASP A 538 -17.11 3.41 11.53
N GLU A 539 -17.11 4.04 10.36
CA GLU A 539 -17.16 5.49 10.28
C GLU A 539 -17.82 6.01 9.01
N LEU A 540 -18.54 7.13 9.13
CA LEU A 540 -18.94 7.97 8.02
C LEU A 540 -18.08 9.23 8.02
N SER A 541 -17.46 9.54 6.90
CA SER A 541 -16.70 10.77 6.67
C SER A 541 -17.46 11.68 5.69
N MET A 542 -17.60 12.95 6.06
CA MET A 542 -18.16 14.02 5.26
C MET A 542 -17.04 14.96 4.86
N VAL A 543 -16.65 14.95 3.59
CA VAL A 543 -15.57 15.78 3.09
C VAL A 543 -16.14 16.91 2.25
N GLN A 544 -15.80 18.14 2.62
CA GLN A 544 -15.96 19.31 1.77
C GLN A 544 -14.64 19.47 1.03
N SER A 545 -14.65 19.40 -0.29
CA SER A 545 -13.46 19.55 -1.13
C SER A 545 -13.82 20.38 -2.36
N VAL A 546 -12.89 21.22 -2.81
CA VAL A 546 -13.05 21.96 -4.08
C VAL A 546 -12.82 21.06 -5.28
N HIS A 547 -12.19 19.91 -5.08
CA HIS A 547 -11.77 18.99 -6.13
C HIS A 547 -12.37 17.61 -5.90
N ALA A 548 -12.74 16.94 -6.99
CA ALA A 548 -13.24 15.57 -6.93
C ALA A 548 -12.17 14.60 -6.43
N PRO A 549 -12.57 13.52 -5.73
CA PRO A 549 -11.66 12.46 -5.33
C PRO A 549 -11.28 11.57 -6.51
N ASP A 550 -10.16 10.86 -6.38
CA ASP A 550 -9.64 9.96 -7.42
C ASP A 550 -10.33 8.59 -7.30
N VAL A 551 -11.66 8.57 -7.45
CA VAL A 551 -12.49 7.35 -7.37
C VAL A 551 -12.63 6.70 -8.74
N ARG A 552 -12.38 5.39 -8.78
CA ARG A 552 -12.68 4.56 -9.96
C ARG A 552 -14.14 4.14 -9.92
N GLU A 553 -14.86 4.41 -11.01
CA GLU A 553 -16.26 3.98 -11.17
C GLU A 553 -16.33 2.65 -11.93
N GLU A 554 -15.61 1.65 -11.44
CA GLU A 554 -15.57 0.33 -12.04
C GLU A 554 -15.64 -0.78 -10.98
N VAL A 555 -16.23 -1.91 -11.37
CA VAL A 555 -16.21 -3.15 -10.61
C VAL A 555 -15.61 -4.23 -11.50
N THR A 556 -14.53 -4.86 -11.05
CA THR A 556 -13.92 -5.99 -11.74
C THR A 556 -14.19 -7.26 -10.96
N VAL A 557 -14.54 -8.33 -11.66
CA VAL A 557 -14.62 -9.68 -11.14
C VAL A 557 -13.58 -10.51 -11.88
N ASP A 558 -12.62 -11.04 -11.15
CA ASP A 558 -11.51 -11.84 -11.67
C ASP A 558 -11.69 -13.33 -11.33
N ASN A 559 -11.09 -14.21 -12.13
CA ASN A 559 -11.11 -15.65 -11.88
C ASN A 559 -10.15 -16.10 -10.76
N GLY A 560 -9.29 -15.21 -10.26
CA GLY A 560 -8.33 -15.44 -9.17
C GLY A 560 -8.95 -15.66 -7.79
N GLY A 561 -10.21 -16.12 -7.75
CA GLY A 561 -11.01 -16.37 -6.56
C GLY A 561 -11.65 -15.09 -6.02
N ASP A 562 -12.33 -14.34 -6.86
CA ASP A 562 -13.34 -13.39 -6.40
C ASP A 562 -14.66 -14.09 -6.10
N LEU A 563 -15.41 -13.61 -5.11
CA LEU A 563 -16.78 -14.10 -4.82
C LEU A 563 -17.77 -13.96 -5.98
N GLY A 564 -17.44 -13.12 -6.96
CA GLY A 564 -18.25 -12.97 -8.15
C GLY A 564 -17.97 -14.01 -9.22
N PHE A 565 -16.87 -14.75 -9.15
CA PHE A 565 -16.49 -15.72 -10.18
C PHE A 565 -16.89 -17.14 -9.79
N SER A 566 -17.52 -17.85 -10.73
CA SER A 566 -17.83 -19.27 -10.55
C SER A 566 -17.78 -20.01 -11.89
N VAL A 567 -17.62 -21.33 -11.82
CA VAL A 567 -17.63 -22.19 -13.01
C VAL A 567 -18.52 -23.41 -12.81
N VAL A 568 -19.17 -23.84 -13.88
CA VAL A 568 -19.75 -25.17 -14.06
C VAL A 568 -18.77 -25.97 -14.92
N GLY A 569 -18.41 -27.17 -14.46
CA GLY A 569 -17.41 -28.01 -15.10
C GLY A 569 -16.00 -27.82 -14.53
N THR A 570 -15.01 -28.46 -15.17
CA THR A 570 -13.61 -28.34 -14.77
C THR A 570 -12.89 -27.37 -15.70
N TRP A 571 -12.46 -26.23 -15.17
CA TRP A 571 -11.74 -25.19 -15.91
C TRP A 571 -10.31 -25.05 -15.36
N PRO A 572 -9.30 -25.72 -15.94
CA PRO A 572 -7.92 -25.62 -15.46
C PRO A 572 -7.38 -24.19 -15.58
N SER A 573 -6.66 -23.74 -14.56
CA SER A 573 -5.98 -22.44 -14.55
C SER A 573 -4.62 -22.49 -15.26
N SER A 574 -4.20 -21.38 -15.88
CA SER A 574 -2.90 -21.24 -16.54
C SER A 574 -2.35 -19.81 -16.43
N ARG A 575 -1.03 -19.69 -16.61
CA ARG A 575 -0.29 -18.42 -16.76
C ARG A 575 0.54 -18.36 -18.04
N GLY A 576 0.45 -19.39 -18.88
CA GLY A 576 1.42 -19.64 -19.96
C GLY A 576 1.29 -18.73 -21.18
N VAL A 577 0.20 -17.97 -21.29
CA VAL A 577 -0.02 -17.00 -22.37
C VAL A 577 -0.33 -15.67 -21.71
N PRO A 578 0.41 -14.57 -21.99
CA PRO A 578 0.14 -13.24 -21.44
C PRO A 578 -1.23 -12.66 -21.84
N GLY A 579 -1.53 -11.43 -21.39
CA GLY A 579 -2.74 -10.68 -21.75
C GLY A 579 -3.91 -10.84 -20.78
N TYR A 580 -3.79 -11.72 -19.78
CA TYR A 580 -4.76 -11.89 -18.70
C TYR A 580 -4.62 -10.80 -17.63
N TYR A 581 -5.71 -10.56 -16.91
CA TYR A 581 -5.80 -9.76 -15.70
C TYR A 581 -5.51 -10.63 -14.46
N GLY A 582 -5.14 -10.02 -13.33
CA GLY A 582 -4.97 -10.79 -12.10
C GLY A 582 -3.78 -11.73 -12.14
N PHE A 583 -3.93 -12.93 -11.58
CA PHE A 583 -2.81 -13.86 -11.35
C PHE A 583 -2.76 -15.01 -12.36
N ASN A 584 -3.88 -15.36 -12.98
CA ASN A 584 -4.02 -16.46 -13.92
C ASN A 584 -5.34 -16.29 -14.69
N TYR A 585 -5.52 -17.08 -15.75
CA TYR A 585 -6.83 -17.29 -16.39
C TYR A 585 -7.25 -18.75 -16.26
N VAL A 586 -8.52 -19.06 -16.50
CA VAL A 586 -9.00 -20.45 -16.65
C VAL A 586 -9.44 -20.73 -18.09
N SER A 587 -9.43 -21.99 -18.48
CA SER A 587 -9.78 -22.38 -19.85
C SER A 587 -10.60 -23.66 -19.91
N HIS A 588 -11.33 -23.83 -21.01
CA HIS A 588 -12.08 -25.04 -21.30
C HIS A 588 -11.97 -25.39 -22.78
N ALA A 589 -11.89 -26.69 -23.08
CA ALA A 589 -12.00 -27.15 -24.47
C ALA A 589 -13.40 -26.88 -25.02
N LYS A 590 -13.58 -26.82 -26.34
CA LYS A 590 -14.92 -26.71 -26.90
C LYS A 590 -15.84 -27.84 -26.43
N GLY A 591 -17.09 -27.52 -26.18
CA GLY A 591 -18.12 -28.46 -25.74
C GLY A 591 -19.49 -28.09 -26.28
N THR A 592 -20.54 -28.53 -25.57
CA THR A 592 -21.94 -28.40 -25.99
C THR A 592 -22.64 -27.17 -25.39
N GLY A 593 -21.94 -26.37 -24.58
CA GLY A 593 -22.51 -25.28 -23.77
C GLY A 593 -22.88 -25.70 -22.35
N ALA A 594 -22.51 -26.92 -21.93
CA ALA A 594 -22.82 -27.43 -20.59
C ALA A 594 -21.87 -26.89 -19.51
N ASN A 595 -20.69 -26.42 -19.90
CA ASN A 595 -19.70 -25.83 -19.00
C ASN A 595 -19.69 -24.31 -19.20
N VAL A 596 -19.78 -23.57 -18.10
CA VAL A 596 -19.99 -22.11 -18.11
C VAL A 596 -19.08 -21.47 -17.07
N ALA A 597 -18.41 -20.38 -17.43
CA ALA A 597 -17.81 -19.45 -16.50
C ALA A 597 -18.75 -18.25 -16.29
N GLN A 598 -18.94 -17.81 -15.05
CA GLN A 598 -19.86 -16.73 -14.71
C GLN A 598 -19.16 -15.67 -13.85
N TRP A 599 -19.40 -14.39 -14.16
CA TRP A 599 -18.95 -13.22 -13.41
C TRP A 599 -20.15 -12.41 -12.90
N ARG A 600 -20.33 -12.38 -11.59
CA ARG A 600 -21.42 -11.71 -10.87
C ARG A 600 -20.89 -10.55 -10.01
N PRO A 601 -20.91 -9.30 -10.51
CA PRO A 601 -20.48 -8.13 -9.76
C PRO A 601 -21.44 -7.77 -8.62
N ALA A 602 -20.94 -7.02 -7.63
CA ALA A 602 -21.76 -6.22 -6.73
C ALA A 602 -21.75 -4.77 -7.21
N LEU A 603 -22.77 -4.39 -8.00
CA LEU A 603 -22.83 -3.08 -8.63
C LEU A 603 -23.36 -2.02 -7.65
N PRO A 604 -22.62 -0.92 -7.42
CA PRO A 604 -23.00 0.03 -6.38
C PRO A 604 -24.20 0.91 -6.73
N GLY A 605 -24.56 1.04 -8.00
CA GLY A 605 -25.66 1.89 -8.45
C GLY A 605 -26.30 1.39 -9.74
N GLY A 606 -27.57 1.71 -9.93
CA GLY A 606 -28.31 1.40 -11.16
C GLY A 606 -27.99 2.42 -12.24
N ASP A 607 -27.20 2.04 -13.24
CA ASP A 607 -26.62 2.94 -14.23
C ASP A 607 -26.30 2.21 -15.54
N ARG A 608 -25.79 2.95 -16.53
CA ARG A 608 -25.15 2.36 -17.71
C ARG A 608 -23.71 1.98 -17.41
N TYR A 609 -23.35 0.74 -17.73
CA TYR A 609 -22.00 0.22 -17.62
C TYR A 609 -21.54 -0.30 -18.97
N GLU A 610 -20.33 0.07 -19.36
CA GLU A 610 -19.59 -0.68 -20.36
C GLU A 610 -19.07 -1.96 -19.72
N VAL A 611 -19.40 -3.08 -20.35
CA VAL A 611 -18.96 -4.41 -19.92
C VAL A 611 -17.75 -4.79 -20.76
N LEU A 612 -16.62 -5.03 -20.12
CA LEU A 612 -15.35 -5.37 -20.75
C LEU A 612 -14.93 -6.77 -20.30
N ALA A 613 -14.55 -7.63 -21.24
CA ALA A 613 -13.97 -8.94 -20.95
C ALA A 613 -12.46 -8.90 -21.21
N SER A 614 -11.69 -9.50 -20.31
CA SER A 614 -10.28 -9.81 -20.52
C SER A 614 -10.10 -11.30 -20.79
N TYR A 615 -9.09 -11.65 -21.58
CA TYR A 615 -8.70 -13.04 -21.88
C TYR A 615 -7.33 -13.08 -22.56
N SER A 616 -6.64 -14.21 -22.44
CA SER A 616 -5.38 -14.46 -23.15
C SER A 616 -5.59 -14.92 -24.58
N ALA A 617 -5.30 -14.03 -25.53
CA ALA A 617 -5.43 -14.28 -26.96
C ALA A 617 -4.28 -15.12 -27.54
N THR A 618 -4.61 -16.12 -28.36
CA THR A 618 -3.66 -16.92 -29.14
C THR A 618 -4.37 -17.72 -30.24
N THR A 619 -3.63 -18.37 -31.13
CA THR A 619 -4.17 -19.03 -32.34
C THR A 619 -5.03 -20.27 -32.09
N ASN A 620 -4.94 -20.87 -30.89
CA ASN A 620 -5.77 -22.03 -30.53
C ASN A 620 -7.05 -21.66 -29.76
N ARG A 621 -7.40 -20.37 -29.69
CA ARG A 621 -8.64 -19.91 -29.05
C ARG A 621 -9.82 -19.96 -30.02
N ALA A 622 -11.02 -19.94 -29.46
CA ALA A 622 -12.25 -19.86 -30.23
C ALA A 622 -12.39 -18.51 -30.93
N THR A 623 -12.85 -18.52 -32.18
CA THR A 623 -13.17 -17.29 -32.92
C THR A 623 -14.62 -16.85 -32.70
N ASP A 624 -15.42 -17.67 -32.00
CA ASP A 624 -16.85 -17.51 -31.78
C ASP A 624 -17.25 -17.75 -30.30
N ALA A 625 -16.35 -17.42 -29.36
CA ALA A 625 -16.63 -17.48 -27.93
C ALA A 625 -17.82 -16.58 -27.59
N THR A 626 -18.93 -17.15 -27.11
CA THR A 626 -20.16 -16.39 -26.88
C THR A 626 -20.32 -16.05 -25.41
N TYR A 627 -20.21 -14.76 -25.12
CA TYR A 627 -20.57 -14.17 -23.83
C TYR A 627 -22.07 -13.86 -23.81
N VAL A 628 -22.72 -14.02 -22.66
CA VAL A 628 -24.12 -13.64 -22.46
C VAL A 628 -24.18 -12.63 -21.32
N VAL A 629 -24.62 -11.41 -21.65
CA VAL A 629 -24.75 -10.32 -20.68
C VAL A 629 -26.17 -10.28 -20.17
N HIS A 630 -26.36 -10.51 -18.87
CA HIS A 630 -27.64 -10.39 -18.17
C HIS A 630 -27.72 -9.00 -17.53
N HIS A 631 -28.56 -8.14 -18.11
CA HIS A 631 -28.67 -6.74 -17.75
C HIS A 631 -30.12 -6.35 -17.47
N ALA A 632 -30.36 -5.13 -16.97
CA ALA A 632 -31.70 -4.71 -16.49
C ALA A 632 -32.76 -4.58 -17.60
N ASP A 633 -32.33 -4.61 -18.87
CA ASP A 633 -33.23 -4.53 -20.04
C ASP A 633 -33.42 -5.89 -20.73
N GLY A 634 -32.77 -6.96 -20.25
CA GLY A 634 -32.86 -8.30 -20.81
C GLY A 634 -31.54 -9.05 -20.86
N VAL A 635 -31.43 -9.93 -21.84
CA VAL A 635 -30.26 -10.81 -22.03
C VAL A 635 -29.71 -10.58 -23.43
N THR A 636 -28.43 -10.26 -23.54
CA THR A 636 -27.78 -9.98 -24.83
C THR A 636 -26.58 -10.91 -25.05
N PRO A 637 -26.60 -11.80 -26.06
CA PRO A 637 -25.43 -12.57 -26.45
C PRO A 637 -24.46 -11.71 -27.28
N VAL A 638 -23.17 -11.89 -27.02
CA VAL A 638 -22.07 -11.19 -27.70
C VAL A 638 -20.98 -12.21 -28.05
N THR A 639 -20.75 -12.40 -29.34
CA THR A 639 -19.72 -13.32 -29.85
C THR A 639 -18.39 -12.58 -30.00
N VAL A 640 -17.33 -13.16 -29.44
CA VAL A 640 -15.98 -12.59 -29.41
C VAL A 640 -14.98 -13.56 -30.03
N ASP A 641 -14.07 -13.01 -30.85
CA ASP A 641 -12.94 -13.72 -31.41
C ASP A 641 -11.75 -13.68 -30.44
N GLN A 642 -11.59 -14.74 -29.65
CA GLN A 642 -10.52 -14.83 -28.65
C GLN A 642 -9.14 -15.08 -29.26
N THR A 643 -9.00 -15.15 -30.58
CA THR A 643 -7.69 -15.16 -31.24
C THR A 643 -7.08 -13.76 -31.36
N LYS A 644 -7.90 -12.72 -31.12
CA LYS A 644 -7.50 -11.32 -31.21
C LYS A 644 -7.30 -10.70 -29.83
N ASN A 645 -6.21 -9.96 -29.70
CA ASN A 645 -5.88 -9.16 -28.53
C ASN A 645 -6.93 -8.06 -28.28
N GLY A 646 -7.12 -7.72 -27.01
CA GLY A 646 -7.90 -6.57 -26.58
C GLY A 646 -7.07 -5.28 -26.56
N VAL A 647 -7.60 -4.25 -25.91
CA VAL A 647 -6.86 -3.02 -25.62
C VAL A 647 -6.12 -3.18 -24.29
N PRO A 648 -4.77 -3.11 -24.25
CA PRO A 648 -4.04 -3.15 -22.98
C PRO A 648 -4.31 -1.90 -22.15
N GLU A 649 -4.44 -2.06 -20.84
CA GLU A 649 -4.60 -0.95 -19.90
C GLU A 649 -3.49 -0.90 -18.84
N VAL A 650 -3.32 0.28 -18.22
CA VAL A 650 -2.28 0.56 -17.21
C VAL A 650 -2.32 -0.41 -16.02
N ARG A 651 -3.51 -0.92 -15.67
CA ARG A 651 -3.70 -1.87 -14.56
C ARG A 651 -3.69 -3.33 -14.99
N THR A 652 -3.03 -3.64 -16.11
CA THR A 652 -2.92 -4.96 -16.74
C THR A 652 -4.23 -5.50 -17.33
N GLY A 653 -4.12 -6.66 -17.97
CA GLY A 653 -5.16 -7.24 -18.82
C GLY A 653 -5.28 -6.52 -20.16
N GLU A 654 -5.73 -7.28 -21.15
CA GLU A 654 -6.20 -6.74 -22.43
C GLU A 654 -7.73 -6.84 -22.47
N TRP A 655 -8.40 -5.74 -22.83
CA TRP A 655 -9.85 -5.62 -22.65
C TRP A 655 -10.60 -5.47 -23.97
N VAL A 656 -11.68 -6.23 -24.10
CA VAL A 656 -12.62 -6.18 -25.23
C VAL A 656 -14.00 -5.78 -24.73
N SER A 657 -14.57 -4.74 -25.32
CA SER A 657 -15.91 -4.27 -24.98
C SER A 657 -16.96 -5.27 -25.50
N LEU A 658 -17.82 -5.74 -24.60
CA LEU A 658 -19.03 -6.49 -24.92
C LEU A 658 -20.22 -5.55 -25.22
N GLY A 659 -20.08 -4.26 -24.94
CA GLY A 659 -21.10 -3.24 -25.16
C GLY A 659 -21.45 -2.46 -23.89
N VAL A 660 -22.40 -1.54 -24.04
CA VAL A 660 -22.90 -0.69 -22.94
C VAL A 660 -24.34 -1.07 -22.63
N PHE A 661 -24.58 -1.45 -21.38
CA PHE A 661 -25.88 -1.95 -20.92
C PHE A 661 -26.33 -1.26 -19.64
N ARG A 662 -27.64 -1.15 -19.44
CA ARG A 662 -28.20 -0.67 -18.17
C ARG A 662 -28.24 -1.82 -17.17
N PHE A 663 -27.74 -1.59 -15.96
CA PHE A 663 -27.81 -2.52 -14.84
C PHE A 663 -28.60 -1.91 -13.68
N ALA A 664 -29.19 -2.78 -12.85
CA ALA A 664 -29.68 -2.39 -11.53
C ALA A 664 -28.53 -2.44 -10.52
N ALA A 665 -28.64 -1.69 -9.42
CA ALA A 665 -27.73 -1.83 -8.29
C ALA A 665 -27.90 -3.23 -7.64
N GLY A 666 -26.84 -3.74 -7.01
CA GLY A 666 -26.87 -5.04 -6.32
C GLY A 666 -26.24 -6.17 -7.13
N LEU A 667 -26.85 -7.35 -7.05
CA LEU A 667 -26.25 -8.63 -7.47
C LEU A 667 -26.98 -9.31 -8.63
N ASP A 668 -27.94 -8.65 -9.27
CA ASP A 668 -28.80 -9.30 -10.28
C ASP A 668 -28.16 -9.37 -11.66
N GLY A 669 -27.29 -8.42 -11.98
CA GLY A 669 -26.56 -8.40 -13.25
C GLY A 669 -25.35 -9.32 -13.24
N TYR A 670 -25.09 -10.02 -14.33
CA TYR A 670 -23.92 -10.90 -14.48
C TYR A 670 -23.58 -11.17 -15.96
N VAL A 671 -22.41 -11.77 -16.19
CA VAL A 671 -21.95 -12.23 -17.50
C VAL A 671 -21.64 -13.72 -17.44
N GLU A 672 -22.02 -14.46 -18.48
CA GLU A 672 -21.66 -15.87 -18.66
C GLU A 672 -20.83 -16.07 -19.93
N LEU A 673 -19.95 -17.06 -19.91
CA LEU A 673 -19.21 -17.55 -21.06
C LEU A 673 -19.34 -19.07 -21.12
N SER A 674 -19.93 -19.58 -22.19
CA SER A 674 -20.11 -21.03 -22.38
C SER A 674 -18.98 -21.67 -23.18
N ASP A 675 -18.78 -22.97 -23.01
CA ASP A 675 -17.86 -23.77 -23.82
C ASP A 675 -18.42 -24.13 -25.22
N ALA A 676 -19.63 -23.70 -25.57
CA ALA A 676 -20.22 -23.87 -26.91
C ALA A 676 -19.53 -22.93 -27.93
N ALA A 677 -18.36 -23.35 -28.40
CA ALA A 677 -17.55 -22.60 -29.34
C ALA A 677 -16.82 -23.53 -30.32
N ASN A 678 -16.13 -22.96 -31.31
CA ASN A 678 -15.43 -23.73 -32.32
C ASN A 678 -14.05 -24.26 -31.87
N ASN A 679 -13.51 -23.74 -30.75
CA ASN A 679 -12.22 -24.12 -30.18
C ASN A 679 -12.13 -23.81 -28.66
N VAL A 680 -10.93 -23.80 -28.08
CA VAL A 680 -10.70 -23.51 -26.65
C VAL A 680 -11.23 -22.13 -26.26
N VAL A 681 -11.98 -22.07 -25.17
CA VAL A 681 -12.52 -20.85 -24.60
C VAL A 681 -11.73 -20.48 -23.35
N VAL A 682 -11.38 -19.21 -23.19
CA VAL A 682 -10.66 -18.66 -22.03
C VAL A 682 -11.58 -17.73 -21.25
N ALA A 683 -11.62 -17.92 -19.95
CA ALA A 683 -12.32 -17.08 -18.99
C ALA A 683 -11.29 -16.49 -18.02
N ASP A 684 -11.26 -15.18 -17.93
CA ASP A 684 -10.32 -14.44 -17.07
C ASP A 684 -11.09 -13.43 -16.21
N ALA A 685 -11.12 -12.15 -16.59
CA ALA A 685 -11.84 -11.12 -15.84
C ALA A 685 -12.96 -10.45 -16.66
N VAL A 686 -13.99 -9.97 -15.96
CA VAL A 686 -15.01 -9.06 -16.50
C VAL A 686 -15.06 -7.80 -15.66
N ARG A 687 -15.02 -6.65 -16.33
CA ARG A 687 -15.10 -5.31 -15.72
C ARG A 687 -16.36 -4.59 -16.16
N PHE A 688 -17.02 -3.96 -15.19
CA PHE A 688 -18.19 -3.12 -15.36
C PHE A 688 -17.76 -1.68 -15.11
N ARG A 689 -17.46 -0.93 -16.17
CA ARG A 689 -17.04 0.48 -16.10
C ARG A 689 -18.24 1.39 -16.28
N ARG A 690 -18.64 2.10 -15.23
CA ARG A 690 -19.78 3.02 -15.26
C ARG A 690 -19.53 4.09 -16.31
N GLN A 691 -20.55 4.37 -17.10
CA GLN A 691 -20.51 5.42 -18.11
C GLN A 691 -20.90 6.76 -17.50
N PRO A 692 -20.32 7.88 -17.97
CA PRO A 692 -20.80 9.20 -17.62
C PRO A 692 -22.30 9.34 -17.92
N ALA A 693 -23.00 10.04 -17.03
CA ALA A 693 -24.44 10.29 -17.14
C ALA A 693 -24.80 11.19 -18.33
#